data_AF-A0A1Z4RXB6-F1
#
_entry.id   AF-A0A1Z4RXB6-F1
#
_cell.length_a   1.000
_cell.length_b   1.000
_cell.length_c   1.000
_cell.angle_alpha   90.00
_cell.angle_beta   90.00
_cell.angle_gamma   90.00
#
_symmetry.space_group_name_H-M   'P 1'
#
loop_
_entity.id
_entity.type
_entity.pdbx_description
1 polymer ?
#
loop_
_entity_poly.entity_id
_entity_poly.type
_entity_poly.pdbx_seq_one_letter_code
_entity_poly.pdbx_strand_id
1 'polypeptide(L)'
;MVSRKKTPKTEIESVKHKDKRANIPTEELRGFLSEEEKQPKTLLYPRDPSLDPQLVWQTKDEQDSQDLEVTAVPIYIQEKIHPQAIIDDFRHQVKKEQAEQQLSLFGDFNGLEFEKLIDFYQHKDGVKWTNRMILGDSLSVMGSLAEKEGLKGQVQMIYIDPPYGIKFGSNWQVSTLKRDVKDGNIGDVTRQPEQVKAFRDTWELGIHSYLSYMRDRLVVARELLTETGSVFVQIGDENVHLVRCLMDEIFGGENFVSLITFRKTTGVQSNYVASVSDYLLWYAKDKEKGKFRSLYRSKENDDNYCYFMNSDGSYNRVYLEQKIQLSNEKNNTRIFRFDHLLSSGASKTEQNFEFQKKVYRPPTNNHWKTNIDGMQRLAKSGRIYSSGKTLSYIRYLHDFGVFPYTNFWDDTTVGGSSDRYYVVQTSPKVIERCLLMTTDPGDLVLDPTMGSATTAYVAEQWGRRWITIDTSRVALALARTRLMSAQYPYYLLADSSEGIAKETAIAGQIPPANPNTDEDIKKGFVYKRVPHITLGAIANNPEIDTIHEKWQKKLEPIHTQLNELLKKSWEEWEVPREPENKWSDEAKNLLQEWWKLKCDRQNEIDESIARNSDSEILYDQPYDDKKRIRVTGPFTVESLSPHRVLSTNEERPASEAEGIQQASDNFEIRIIENLKKAGVQNGKKDERLKFEYLEPYPGTWIQAEGEYVDKDGTTHKVGISIGSEYGTVGSDQIKEAAKEAVQGLGYDLLIVCGFAFDPGVSEQSKRFGKLQILVTRMNTDLLLGDEMLKKTGSGNLFMVFGEPDIEIKRLDDGKITVELKGLDIYDPTTGEIRSSSTKDIACWFIDTNYNDESFFVRHAYFTGADEPYKKLKKTLKAEVDEDAWDALYSDISRPFDAPQGKKGKPGKIAVKVINHYGDEVLKVYEA
;
A
#
# COMPACT_ATOMS: atom_id res chain seq x y z
N MET A 1 33.52 7.71 39.49
CA MET A 1 32.56 8.22 38.48
C MET A 1 32.76 7.43 37.21
N VAL A 2 31.87 6.46 36.93
CA VAL A 2 31.88 5.73 35.66
C VAL A 2 31.23 6.64 34.62
N SER A 3 32.00 7.12 33.64
CA SER A 3 31.44 7.92 32.55
C SER A 3 30.43 7.05 31.79
N ARG A 4 29.14 7.37 31.90
CA ARG A 4 28.10 6.81 31.01
C ARG A 4 28.52 7.14 29.58
N LYS A 5 28.95 6.13 28.82
CA LYS A 5 29.11 6.25 27.36
C LYS A 5 27.77 6.76 26.82
N LYS A 6 27.79 7.93 26.15
CA LYS A 6 26.62 8.41 25.41
C LYS A 6 26.25 7.33 24.39
N THR A 7 25.03 6.79 24.51
CA THR A 7 24.47 5.88 23.52
C THR A 7 24.47 6.60 22.17
N PRO A 8 24.98 5.98 21.08
CA PRO A 8 24.90 6.58 19.75
C PRO A 8 23.44 6.82 19.36
N LYS A 9 23.14 7.98 18.74
CA LYS A 9 21.80 8.39 18.34
C LYS A 9 21.33 7.50 17.19
N THR A 10 20.11 6.96 17.28
CA THR A 10 19.50 6.20 16.20
C THR A 10 19.06 7.16 15.10
N GLU A 11 19.64 7.01 13.92
CA GLU A 11 19.33 7.82 12.74
C GLU A 11 17.92 7.48 12.23
N ILE A 12 17.11 8.50 11.96
CA ILE A 12 15.80 8.34 11.32
C ILE A 12 15.95 8.74 9.86
N GLU A 13 15.52 7.86 8.96
CA GLU A 13 15.50 8.11 7.53
C GLU A 13 14.12 7.81 6.93
N SER A 14 13.91 8.31 5.73
CA SER A 14 12.77 7.96 4.89
C SER A 14 13.23 7.73 3.45
N VAL A 15 12.50 6.92 2.68
CA VAL A 15 12.80 6.77 1.24
C VAL A 15 12.52 8.08 0.52
N LYS A 16 13.45 8.49 -0.35
CA LYS A 16 13.29 9.63 -1.26
C LYS A 16 13.41 9.14 -2.69
N HIS A 17 12.39 9.40 -3.50
CA HIS A 17 12.39 9.05 -4.91
C HIS A 17 12.96 10.23 -5.72
N LYS A 18 13.81 9.92 -6.71
CA LYS A 18 14.33 10.91 -7.66
C LYS A 18 13.34 11.23 -8.78
N ASP A 19 12.33 10.39 -8.93
CA ASP A 19 11.22 10.57 -9.85
C ASP A 19 10.51 11.91 -9.61
N LYS A 20 9.84 12.36 -10.67
CA LYS A 20 9.05 13.58 -10.65
C LYS A 20 7.60 13.26 -10.99
N ARG A 21 6.72 14.23 -10.74
CA ARG A 21 5.31 14.18 -11.11
C ARG A 21 4.83 15.54 -11.62
N ALA A 22 3.68 15.51 -12.28
CA ALA A 22 2.98 16.72 -12.68
C ALA A 22 2.73 17.63 -11.47
N ASN A 23 2.94 18.94 -11.67
CA ASN A 23 2.54 19.96 -10.69
C ASN A 23 1.02 20.11 -10.74
N ILE A 24 0.33 19.72 -9.66
CA ILE A 24 -1.12 19.82 -9.54
C ILE A 24 -1.47 20.94 -8.55
N PRO A 25 -2.63 21.60 -8.69
CA PRO A 25 -3.03 22.67 -7.79
C PRO A 25 -3.18 22.18 -6.35
N THR A 26 -2.87 23.07 -5.42
CA THR A 26 -3.30 22.92 -4.02
C THR A 26 -4.71 23.47 -3.89
N GLU A 27 -5.41 23.13 -2.80
CA GLU A 27 -6.73 23.68 -2.52
C GLU A 27 -6.68 25.22 -2.49
N GLU A 28 -5.63 25.80 -1.91
CA GLU A 28 -5.46 27.24 -1.80
C GLU A 28 -5.19 27.92 -3.15
N LEU A 29 -4.35 27.31 -3.99
CA LEU A 29 -3.95 27.87 -5.28
C LEU A 29 -4.89 27.51 -6.42
N ARG A 30 -5.98 26.81 -6.13
CA ARG A 30 -6.95 26.38 -7.14
C ARG A 30 -7.35 27.55 -8.05
N GLY A 31 -7.57 28.75 -7.50
CA GLY A 31 -7.99 29.94 -8.25
C GLY A 31 -7.06 30.36 -9.40
N PHE A 32 -5.79 29.93 -9.37
CA PHE A 32 -4.81 30.17 -10.44
C PHE A 32 -4.84 29.14 -11.57
N LEU A 33 -5.60 28.05 -11.42
CA LEU A 33 -5.81 27.07 -12.48
C LEU A 33 -6.43 27.75 -13.71
N SER A 34 -5.99 27.39 -14.92
CA SER A 34 -6.55 27.95 -16.14
C SER A 34 -8.00 27.46 -16.35
N GLU A 35 -8.83 28.27 -17.00
CA GLU A 35 -10.22 27.91 -17.31
C GLU A 35 -10.32 26.64 -18.17
N GLU A 36 -9.35 26.42 -19.07
CA GLU A 36 -9.25 25.18 -19.86
C GLU A 36 -9.01 23.95 -18.97
N GLU A 37 -8.15 24.06 -17.96
CA GLU A 37 -7.88 22.95 -17.04
C GLU A 37 -9.02 22.69 -16.06
N LYS A 38 -9.82 23.72 -15.73
CA LYS A 38 -11.04 23.57 -14.91
C LYS A 38 -12.13 22.78 -15.62
N GLN A 39 -12.19 22.84 -16.94
CA GLN A 39 -13.23 22.16 -17.70
C GLN A 39 -13.02 20.64 -17.67
N PRO A 40 -14.06 19.86 -17.30
CA PRO A 40 -13.97 18.40 -17.34
C PRO A 40 -13.72 17.94 -18.77
N LYS A 41 -12.69 17.10 -18.96
CA LYS A 41 -12.42 16.45 -20.24
C LYS A 41 -13.04 15.06 -20.23
N THR A 42 -13.83 14.72 -21.25
CA THR A 42 -14.40 13.39 -21.40
C THR A 42 -13.43 12.49 -22.15
N LEU A 43 -13.07 11.37 -21.53
CA LEU A 43 -12.26 10.30 -22.12
C LEU A 43 -13.18 9.24 -22.68
N LEU A 44 -12.99 8.91 -23.95
CA LEU A 44 -13.69 7.81 -24.61
C LEU A 44 -12.76 6.61 -24.67
N TYR A 45 -13.17 5.50 -24.06
CA TYR A 45 -12.50 4.22 -24.20
C TYR A 45 -13.27 3.37 -25.20
N PRO A 46 -12.74 3.18 -26.42
CA PRO A 46 -13.44 2.47 -27.47
C PRO A 46 -13.54 1.00 -27.11
N ARG A 47 -14.69 0.41 -27.43
CA ARG A 47 -14.91 -1.01 -27.24
C ARG A 47 -14.44 -1.81 -28.45
N ASP A 48 -13.84 -2.98 -28.20
CA ASP A 48 -13.59 -3.99 -29.22
C ASP A 48 -14.71 -5.07 -29.24
N PRO A 49 -15.62 -5.05 -30.23
CA PRO A 49 -16.67 -6.06 -30.39
C PRO A 49 -16.17 -7.38 -31.01
N SER A 50 -14.90 -7.47 -31.43
CA SER A 50 -14.34 -8.65 -32.10
C SER A 50 -13.76 -9.71 -31.15
N LEU A 51 -13.74 -9.41 -29.84
CA LEU A 51 -13.23 -10.32 -28.81
C LEU A 51 -14.04 -11.62 -28.71
N ASP A 52 -13.34 -12.67 -28.27
CA ASP A 52 -13.82 -14.02 -27.95
C ASP A 52 -15.00 -14.01 -26.93
N PRO A 53 -15.69 -15.15 -26.64
CA PRO A 53 -17.01 -15.13 -25.98
C PRO A 53 -17.10 -14.24 -24.73
N GLN A 54 -18.05 -13.31 -24.74
CA GLN A 54 -18.24 -12.32 -23.68
C GLN A 54 -19.36 -12.70 -22.70
N LEU A 55 -19.18 -12.33 -21.45
CA LEU A 55 -20.21 -12.45 -20.42
C LEU A 55 -21.28 -11.38 -20.65
N VAL A 56 -22.56 -11.75 -20.72
CA VAL A 56 -23.68 -10.79 -20.90
C VAL A 56 -24.45 -10.64 -19.59
N TRP A 57 -24.79 -9.40 -19.21
CA TRP A 57 -25.65 -9.05 -18.08
C TRP A 57 -26.68 -8.00 -18.45
N GLN A 58 -27.69 -7.79 -17.59
CA GLN A 58 -28.93 -7.05 -17.90
C GLN A 58 -28.76 -5.64 -18.48
N THR A 59 -27.63 -4.97 -18.23
CA THR A 59 -27.34 -3.62 -18.74
C THR A 59 -26.13 -3.58 -19.68
N LYS A 60 -25.50 -4.73 -19.95
CA LYS A 60 -24.26 -4.77 -20.71
C LYS A 60 -24.49 -4.22 -22.11
N ASP A 61 -25.45 -4.77 -22.86
CA ASP A 61 -25.71 -4.43 -24.26
C ASP A 61 -25.98 -2.93 -24.49
N GLU A 62 -26.68 -2.28 -23.56
CA GLU A 62 -26.91 -0.82 -23.60
C GLU A 62 -25.61 -0.05 -23.36
N GLN A 63 -24.84 -0.42 -22.33
CA GLN A 63 -23.54 0.20 -22.02
C GLN A 63 -22.51 -0.03 -23.13
N ASP A 64 -22.65 -1.15 -23.81
CA ASP A 64 -21.79 -1.65 -24.87
C ASP A 64 -22.10 -1.03 -26.24
N SER A 65 -23.22 -0.32 -26.35
CA SER A 65 -23.65 0.40 -27.56
C SER A 65 -22.94 1.75 -27.73
N GLN A 66 -22.24 2.21 -26.69
CA GLN A 66 -21.51 3.48 -26.65
C GLN A 66 -20.11 3.26 -26.08
N ASP A 67 -19.20 4.19 -26.38
CA ASP A 67 -17.88 4.20 -25.75
C ASP A 67 -18.01 4.47 -24.25
N LEU A 68 -17.10 3.93 -23.45
CA LEU A 68 -17.05 4.25 -22.03
C LEU A 68 -16.54 5.69 -21.87
N GLU A 69 -17.43 6.56 -21.37
CA GLU A 69 -17.12 7.95 -21.05
C GLU A 69 -16.64 8.09 -19.61
N VAL A 70 -15.41 8.60 -19.43
CA VAL A 70 -14.84 8.88 -18.10
C VAL A 70 -14.49 10.36 -18.00
N THR A 71 -14.98 11.01 -16.97
CA THR A 71 -14.68 12.43 -16.73
C THR A 71 -13.31 12.58 -16.07
N ALA A 72 -12.42 13.34 -16.68
CA ALA A 72 -11.13 13.74 -16.12
C ALA A 72 -11.22 15.15 -15.54
N VAL A 73 -11.16 15.24 -14.22
CA VAL A 73 -11.23 16.49 -13.44
C VAL A 73 -9.90 16.76 -12.74
N PRO A 74 -9.56 18.02 -12.40
CA PRO A 74 -8.33 18.28 -11.65
C PRO A 74 -8.36 17.63 -10.26
N ILE A 75 -7.17 17.27 -9.78
CA ILE A 75 -6.95 16.72 -8.44
C ILE A 75 -6.24 17.80 -7.63
N TYR A 76 -6.67 18.01 -6.38
CA TYR A 76 -6.15 19.08 -5.52
C TYR A 76 -5.44 18.53 -4.29
N ILE A 77 -4.25 19.05 -4.01
CA ILE A 77 -3.51 18.74 -2.78
C ILE A 77 -4.19 19.46 -1.61
N GLN A 78 -4.67 18.68 -0.65
CA GLN A 78 -5.30 19.17 0.58
C GLN A 78 -4.29 19.27 1.73
N GLU A 79 -3.30 18.36 1.75
CA GLU A 79 -2.31 18.25 2.83
C GLU A 79 -0.97 17.76 2.30
N LYS A 80 0.11 18.33 2.83
CA LYS A 80 1.47 17.82 2.68
C LYS A 80 1.98 17.29 4.03
N ILE A 81 2.37 16.02 4.06
CA ILE A 81 2.77 15.32 5.29
C ILE A 81 4.20 14.81 5.16
N HIS A 82 5.07 15.17 6.13
CA HIS A 82 6.44 14.67 6.22
C HIS A 82 6.68 13.98 7.58
N PRO A 83 6.47 12.66 7.69
CA PRO A 83 6.56 11.93 8.95
C PRO A 83 7.93 12.04 9.63
N GLN A 84 9.04 11.96 8.87
CA GLN A 84 10.37 12.18 9.41
C GLN A 84 10.53 13.57 10.04
N ALA A 85 10.10 14.65 9.37
CA ALA A 85 10.23 16.00 9.91
C ALA A 85 9.39 16.21 11.18
N ILE A 86 8.20 15.61 11.23
CA ILE A 86 7.35 15.58 12.42
C ILE A 86 8.09 14.89 13.59
N ILE A 87 8.72 13.74 13.34
CA ILE A 87 9.46 12.99 14.38
C ILE A 87 10.75 13.68 14.82
N ASP A 88 11.49 14.27 13.88
CA ASP A 88 12.70 15.02 14.20
C ASP A 88 12.37 16.27 15.02
N ASP A 89 11.28 16.98 14.73
CA ASP A 89 10.80 18.08 15.57
C ASP A 89 10.55 17.65 17.03
N PHE A 90 9.91 16.48 17.25
CA PHE A 90 9.77 15.91 18.60
C PHE A 90 11.12 15.67 19.30
N ARG A 91 12.14 15.22 18.56
CA ARG A 91 13.47 14.94 19.10
C ARG A 91 14.27 16.21 19.43
N HIS A 92 14.11 17.28 18.64
CA HIS A 92 14.92 18.49 18.73
C HIS A 92 14.47 19.45 19.85
N GLN A 93 13.17 19.52 20.14
CA GLN A 93 12.64 20.37 21.21
C GLN A 93 13.11 19.97 22.62
N VAL A 94 13.48 18.71 22.84
CA VAL A 94 14.07 18.21 24.10
C VAL A 94 15.47 18.82 24.37
N LYS A 95 16.12 19.42 23.37
CA LYS A 95 17.53 19.89 23.47
C LYS A 95 17.74 21.41 23.42
N LYS A 96 16.70 22.25 23.31
CA LYS A 96 16.83 23.73 23.21
C LYS A 96 17.85 24.21 22.16
N GLU A 97 17.97 23.53 21.01
CA GLU A 97 18.86 23.95 19.92
C GLU A 97 18.08 24.15 18.60
N GLN A 98 18.03 25.43 18.19
CA GLN A 98 17.74 26.03 16.87
C GLN A 98 16.37 25.78 16.18
N ALA A 99 15.58 26.86 16.06
CA ALA A 99 14.33 26.97 15.31
C ALA A 99 14.50 27.09 13.78
N GLU A 100 15.68 27.48 13.29
CA GLU A 100 15.91 27.76 11.85
C GLU A 100 15.95 26.49 10.96
N GLN A 101 16.32 25.32 11.51
CA GLN A 101 16.29 24.05 10.76
C GLN A 101 14.86 23.53 10.52
N GLN A 102 13.90 23.87 11.38
CA GLN A 102 12.51 23.38 11.31
C GLN A 102 11.78 23.91 10.08
N LEU A 103 11.98 25.19 9.73
CA LEU A 103 11.44 25.81 8.51
C LEU A 103 12.10 25.26 7.24
N SER A 104 13.37 24.88 7.32
CA SER A 104 14.12 24.27 6.20
C SER A 104 13.66 22.84 5.87
N LEU A 105 13.20 22.06 6.87
CA LEU A 105 12.76 20.67 6.67
C LEU A 105 11.36 20.56 6.05
N PHE A 106 10.51 21.58 6.27
CA PHE A 106 9.17 21.70 5.66
C PHE A 106 9.14 22.69 4.48
N GLY A 107 10.30 23.13 3.97
CA GLY A 107 10.39 24.05 2.83
C GLY A 107 9.71 23.51 1.56
N ASP A 108 9.27 24.42 0.68
CA ASP A 108 8.37 24.09 -0.43
C ASP A 108 8.95 22.98 -1.35
N PHE A 109 8.28 21.82 -1.33
CA PHE A 109 8.70 20.56 -1.97
C PHE A 109 8.81 20.63 -3.49
N ASN A 110 8.34 21.73 -4.05
CA ASN A 110 8.19 21.89 -5.48
C ASN A 110 9.54 22.03 -6.17
N GLY A 111 10.58 22.55 -5.49
CA GLY A 111 11.89 22.82 -6.12
C GLY A 111 11.80 23.80 -7.30
N LEU A 112 10.70 24.56 -7.35
CA LEU A 112 10.33 25.49 -8.41
C LEU A 112 10.25 26.90 -7.82
N GLU A 113 10.59 27.91 -8.63
CA GLU A 113 10.30 29.30 -8.30
C GLU A 113 8.80 29.58 -8.43
N PHE A 114 8.28 30.56 -7.66
CA PHE A 114 6.84 30.83 -7.54
C PHE A 114 6.12 31.00 -8.89
N GLU A 115 6.77 31.60 -9.88
CA GLU A 115 6.20 31.79 -11.23
C GLU A 115 5.93 30.46 -11.94
N LYS A 116 6.68 29.40 -11.64
CA LYS A 116 6.47 28.04 -12.16
C LYS A 116 5.50 27.21 -11.30
N LEU A 117 5.10 27.71 -10.13
CA LEU A 117 4.14 27.03 -9.24
C LEU A 117 2.71 27.10 -9.77
N ILE A 118 2.38 28.13 -10.57
CA ILE A 118 1.03 28.38 -11.10
C ILE A 118 0.79 27.78 -12.49
N ASP A 119 1.84 27.29 -13.17
CA ASP A 119 1.73 26.58 -14.45
C ASP A 119 1.37 25.09 -14.22
N PHE A 120 0.17 24.85 -13.69
CA PHE A 120 -0.32 23.50 -13.40
C PHE A 120 -0.43 22.64 -14.65
N TYR A 121 -0.09 21.35 -14.54
CA TYR A 121 -0.10 20.35 -15.61
C TYR A 121 0.82 20.62 -16.83
N GLN A 122 1.43 21.81 -16.96
CA GLN A 122 2.29 22.16 -18.10
C GLN A 122 3.70 21.54 -18.03
N HIS A 123 4.13 21.12 -16.84
CA HIS A 123 5.44 20.49 -16.61
C HIS A 123 5.27 19.07 -16.07
N LYS A 124 5.33 18.09 -16.97
CA LYS A 124 5.25 16.65 -16.63
C LYS A 124 6.37 16.20 -15.66
N ASP A 125 7.51 16.88 -15.70
CA ASP A 125 8.68 16.71 -14.82
C ASP A 125 8.82 17.87 -13.80
N GLY A 126 7.69 18.45 -13.37
CA GLY A 126 7.64 19.67 -12.57
C GLY A 126 8.21 19.50 -11.17
N VAL A 127 7.54 18.71 -10.33
CA VAL A 127 7.84 18.61 -8.88
C VAL A 127 8.38 17.24 -8.51
N LYS A 128 9.14 17.17 -7.41
CA LYS A 128 9.64 15.90 -6.87
C LYS A 128 8.47 14.96 -6.53
N TRP A 129 8.67 13.67 -6.72
CA TRP A 129 7.67 12.68 -6.38
C TRP A 129 7.37 12.67 -4.88
N THR A 130 6.08 12.72 -4.55
CA THR A 130 5.53 12.41 -3.24
C THR A 130 4.46 11.35 -3.42
N ASN A 131 4.41 10.38 -2.50
CA ASN A 131 3.37 9.36 -2.54
C ASN A 131 1.99 9.97 -2.29
N ARG A 132 0.90 9.33 -2.74
CA ARG A 132 -0.40 9.99 -2.87
C ARG A 132 -1.53 9.18 -2.30
N MET A 133 -2.32 9.82 -1.44
CA MET A 133 -3.58 9.28 -0.93
C MET A 133 -4.72 10.18 -1.42
N ILE A 134 -5.63 9.65 -2.23
CA ILE A 134 -6.63 10.44 -2.95
C ILE A 134 -8.05 10.06 -2.49
N LEU A 135 -8.80 11.05 -2.03
CA LEU A 135 -10.23 10.93 -1.73
C LEU A 135 -11.06 11.22 -2.99
N GLY A 136 -11.77 10.21 -3.50
CA GLY A 136 -12.64 10.35 -4.65
C GLY A 136 -13.07 9.03 -5.27
N ASP A 137 -14.00 9.09 -6.22
CA ASP A 137 -14.39 7.93 -7.02
C ASP A 137 -13.21 7.45 -7.88
N SER A 138 -12.83 6.19 -7.73
CA SER A 138 -11.62 5.66 -8.37
C SER A 138 -11.67 5.65 -9.90
N LEU A 139 -12.84 5.58 -10.52
CA LEU A 139 -12.94 5.68 -11.98
C LEU A 139 -12.55 7.09 -12.44
N SER A 140 -13.12 8.12 -11.80
CA SER A 140 -12.85 9.53 -12.12
C SER A 140 -11.40 9.93 -11.78
N VAL A 141 -10.89 9.47 -10.63
CA VAL A 141 -9.49 9.70 -10.25
C VAL A 141 -8.56 9.04 -11.27
N MET A 142 -8.77 7.77 -11.63
CA MET A 142 -7.92 7.08 -12.60
C MET A 142 -7.97 7.73 -13.99
N GLY A 143 -9.13 8.21 -14.44
CA GLY A 143 -9.25 9.01 -15.68
C GLY A 143 -8.42 10.29 -15.62
N SER A 144 -8.44 10.98 -14.48
CA SER A 144 -7.65 12.20 -14.24
C SER A 144 -6.14 11.93 -14.18
N LEU A 145 -5.73 10.83 -13.54
CA LEU A 145 -4.34 10.35 -13.52
C LEU A 145 -3.86 10.00 -14.94
N ALA A 146 -4.72 9.36 -15.74
CA ALA A 146 -4.40 8.95 -17.11
C ALA A 146 -4.22 10.17 -18.03
N GLU A 147 -5.17 11.11 -18.03
CA GLU A 147 -5.21 12.21 -19.01
C GLU A 147 -4.47 13.46 -18.56
N LYS A 148 -4.82 14.02 -17.39
CA LYS A 148 -4.23 15.28 -16.93
C LYS A 148 -2.80 15.10 -16.44
N GLU A 149 -2.51 14.00 -15.76
CA GLU A 149 -1.17 13.73 -15.23
C GLU A 149 -0.30 12.84 -16.14
N GLY A 150 -0.87 12.32 -17.23
CA GLY A 150 -0.13 11.56 -18.24
C GLY A 150 0.42 10.22 -17.76
N LEU A 151 -0.21 9.58 -16.76
CA LEU A 151 0.24 8.32 -16.17
C LEU A 151 -0.16 7.05 -16.97
N LYS A 152 -0.74 7.21 -18.16
CA LYS A 152 -0.98 6.09 -19.10
C LYS A 152 0.34 5.35 -19.34
N GLY A 153 0.32 4.03 -19.21
CA GLY A 153 1.51 3.20 -19.44
C GLY A 153 2.62 3.29 -18.39
N GLN A 154 2.38 3.88 -17.20
CA GLN A 154 3.43 4.14 -16.20
C GLN A 154 3.30 3.31 -14.91
N VAL A 155 2.16 2.69 -14.65
CA VAL A 155 1.91 1.91 -13.42
C VAL A 155 2.43 0.49 -13.59
N GLN A 156 3.32 0.03 -12.70
CA GLN A 156 3.87 -1.32 -12.79
C GLN A 156 2.94 -2.38 -12.20
N MET A 157 2.26 -2.05 -11.10
CA MET A 157 1.37 -2.98 -10.43
C MET A 157 0.09 -2.27 -10.00
N ILE A 158 -1.04 -2.91 -10.26
CA ILE A 158 -2.35 -2.52 -9.72
C ILE A 158 -2.85 -3.63 -8.80
N TYR A 159 -3.22 -3.28 -7.57
CA TYR A 159 -3.89 -4.19 -6.63
C TYR A 159 -5.31 -3.71 -6.40
N ILE A 160 -6.31 -4.55 -6.66
CA ILE A 160 -7.72 -4.23 -6.48
C ILE A 160 -8.31 -5.23 -5.50
N ASP A 161 -8.83 -4.73 -4.38
CA ASP A 161 -9.60 -5.45 -3.36
C ASP A 161 -11.01 -4.88 -3.32
N PRO A 162 -11.84 -5.16 -4.35
CA PRO A 162 -13.16 -4.58 -4.45
C PRO A 162 -14.11 -5.19 -3.40
N PRO A 163 -15.28 -4.58 -3.18
CA PRO A 163 -16.42 -5.33 -2.63
C PRO A 163 -16.61 -6.65 -3.37
N TYR A 164 -16.87 -7.76 -2.66
CA TYR A 164 -16.98 -9.08 -3.33
C TYR A 164 -18.30 -9.30 -4.09
N GLY A 165 -19.12 -8.27 -4.33
CA GLY A 165 -20.36 -8.38 -5.11
C GLY A 165 -21.46 -9.26 -4.47
N ILE A 166 -21.48 -9.30 -3.13
CA ILE A 166 -22.33 -10.18 -2.32
C ILE A 166 -23.15 -9.35 -1.32
N LYS A 167 -24.32 -9.87 -0.88
CA LYS A 167 -25.21 -9.19 0.08
C LYS A 167 -24.62 -9.17 1.50
N PHE A 168 -23.90 -8.12 1.90
CA PHE A 168 -23.12 -8.07 3.13
C PHE A 168 -23.39 -6.80 3.97
N GLY A 169 -24.08 -6.99 5.10
CA GLY A 169 -24.45 -5.92 6.03
C GLY A 169 -23.41 -5.50 7.08
N SER A 170 -22.20 -6.10 7.13
CA SER A 170 -21.29 -6.00 8.30
C SER A 170 -19.81 -5.61 8.02
N ASN A 171 -19.42 -5.31 6.78
CA ASN A 171 -18.02 -5.10 6.41
C ASN A 171 -17.51 -3.64 6.47
N TRP A 172 -18.28 -2.73 7.07
CA TRP A 172 -18.00 -1.30 6.98
C TRP A 172 -17.79 -0.67 8.37
N GLN A 173 -17.00 0.41 8.41
CA GLN A 173 -16.66 1.12 9.64
C GLN A 173 -17.28 2.52 9.63
N VAL A 174 -18.29 2.77 10.47
CA VAL A 174 -18.97 4.07 10.58
C VAL A 174 -18.05 5.13 11.18
N SER A 175 -17.14 4.70 12.04
CA SER A 175 -16.37 5.55 12.92
C SER A 175 -15.04 4.90 13.26
N THR A 176 -13.99 5.70 13.37
CA THR A 176 -12.66 5.26 13.83
C THR A 176 -12.70 4.55 15.19
N LEU A 177 -13.69 4.83 16.05
CA LEU A 177 -13.82 4.24 17.39
C LEU A 177 -14.51 2.87 17.43
N LYS A 178 -15.33 2.53 16.44
CA LYS A 178 -16.20 1.34 16.49
C LYS A 178 -15.96 0.47 15.27
N ARG A 179 -15.41 -0.72 15.53
CA ARG A 179 -15.03 -1.71 14.51
C ARG A 179 -16.14 -2.73 14.24
N ASP A 180 -16.98 -3.02 15.24
CA ASP A 180 -18.06 -4.00 15.09
C ASP A 180 -19.37 -3.31 14.74
N VAL A 181 -19.84 -3.47 13.50
CA VAL A 181 -21.17 -3.02 13.08
C VAL A 181 -22.14 -4.21 13.08
N LYS A 182 -23.25 -4.10 13.82
CA LYS A 182 -24.33 -5.10 13.84
C LYS A 182 -25.52 -4.57 13.03
N ASP A 183 -26.03 -5.41 12.14
CA ASP A 183 -27.13 -5.07 11.24
C ASP A 183 -28.41 -4.71 12.02
N GLY A 184 -29.16 -3.71 11.53
CA GLY A 184 -30.43 -3.25 12.09
C GLY A 184 -30.39 -2.16 13.18
N ASN A 185 -29.21 -1.69 13.59
CA ASN A 185 -29.11 -0.59 14.55
C ASN A 185 -29.06 0.77 13.82
N ILE A 186 -30.04 1.64 14.06
CA ILE A 186 -30.23 2.92 13.34
C ILE A 186 -29.06 3.90 13.58
N GLY A 187 -28.33 3.77 14.69
CA GLY A 187 -27.11 4.54 14.97
C GLY A 187 -25.88 4.07 14.20
N ASP A 188 -25.95 2.90 13.57
CA ASP A 188 -24.93 2.31 12.70
C ASP A 188 -25.43 2.42 11.24
N VAL A 189 -25.90 3.58 10.77
CA VAL A 189 -26.23 3.82 9.36
C VAL A 189 -25.16 4.75 8.76
N THR A 190 -24.54 4.30 7.67
CA THR A 190 -23.46 5.01 6.95
C THR A 190 -23.85 6.46 6.64
N ARG A 191 -22.96 7.41 6.91
CA ARG A 191 -23.11 8.84 6.55
C ARG A 191 -22.62 9.18 5.12
N GLN A 192 -21.99 8.24 4.41
CA GLN A 192 -21.34 8.43 3.08
C GLN A 192 -21.79 7.37 2.04
N PRO A 193 -22.78 7.67 1.19
CA PRO A 193 -23.23 6.77 0.13
C PRO A 193 -22.36 6.51 -1.11
N GLU A 194 -21.20 7.13 -1.30
CA GLU A 194 -20.20 6.54 -2.20
C GLU A 194 -19.68 5.20 -1.66
N GLN A 195 -19.64 5.04 -0.33
CA GLN A 195 -19.44 3.74 0.30
C GLN A 195 -20.65 2.82 0.11
N VAL A 196 -21.85 3.38 -0.10
CA VAL A 196 -23.07 2.61 -0.43
C VAL A 196 -23.01 2.10 -1.88
N LYS A 197 -22.48 2.87 -2.83
CA LYS A 197 -22.21 2.42 -4.20
C LYS A 197 -21.05 1.41 -4.25
N ALA A 198 -20.04 1.59 -3.40
CA ALA A 198 -18.92 0.67 -3.32
C ALA A 198 -19.19 -0.58 -2.45
N PHE A 199 -20.17 -0.60 -1.53
CA PHE A 199 -20.28 -1.72 -0.57
C PHE A 199 -21.70 -2.05 -0.05
N ARG A 200 -22.80 -1.38 -0.48
CA ARG A 200 -24.16 -1.74 -0.01
C ARG A 200 -24.99 -2.58 -0.98
N ASP A 201 -25.80 -3.43 -0.34
CA ASP A 201 -26.83 -4.36 -0.79
C ASP A 201 -28.02 -3.79 -1.60
N THR A 202 -27.82 -2.72 -2.35
CA THR A 202 -28.82 -2.18 -3.28
C THR A 202 -28.20 -1.70 -4.59
N TRP A 203 -27.29 -2.49 -5.15
CA TRP A 203 -27.24 -2.56 -6.61
C TRP A 203 -28.63 -3.00 -7.06
N GLU A 204 -29.36 -2.14 -7.77
CA GLU A 204 -30.75 -2.41 -8.18
C GLU A 204 -30.89 -3.79 -8.85
N LEU A 205 -29.85 -4.19 -9.59
CA LEU A 205 -29.74 -5.44 -10.33
C LEU A 205 -28.70 -6.42 -9.73
N GLY A 206 -28.27 -6.21 -8.48
CA GLY A 206 -27.32 -7.08 -7.79
C GLY A 206 -25.98 -7.21 -8.51
N ILE A 207 -25.61 -8.45 -8.87
CA ILE A 207 -24.35 -8.78 -9.53
C ILE A 207 -24.16 -8.04 -10.86
N HIS A 208 -25.24 -7.74 -11.59
CA HIS A 208 -25.17 -7.06 -12.89
C HIS A 208 -24.50 -5.68 -12.77
N SER A 209 -24.88 -4.91 -11.76
CA SER A 209 -24.32 -3.57 -11.57
C SER A 209 -22.90 -3.62 -11.00
N TYR A 210 -22.56 -4.65 -10.19
CA TYR A 210 -21.18 -4.90 -9.76
C TYR A 210 -20.24 -5.19 -10.95
N LEU A 211 -20.71 -5.98 -11.93
CA LEU A 211 -19.94 -6.26 -13.13
C LEU A 211 -19.70 -5.00 -13.97
N SER A 212 -20.70 -4.13 -14.13
CA SER A 212 -20.50 -2.81 -14.77
C SER A 212 -19.46 -1.96 -14.03
N TYR A 213 -19.56 -1.88 -12.70
CA TYR A 213 -18.61 -1.14 -11.87
C TYR A 213 -17.16 -1.62 -12.01
N MET A 214 -16.97 -2.95 -12.02
CA MET A 214 -15.66 -3.55 -12.21
C MET A 214 -15.16 -3.35 -13.64
N ARG A 215 -16.03 -3.50 -14.65
CA ARG A 215 -15.68 -3.35 -16.07
C ARG A 215 -15.02 -2.00 -16.32
N ASP A 216 -15.69 -0.92 -15.93
CA ASP A 216 -15.25 0.45 -16.23
C ASP A 216 -13.89 0.74 -15.58
N ARG A 217 -13.69 0.29 -14.34
CA ARG A 217 -12.43 0.46 -13.61
C ARG A 217 -11.31 -0.36 -14.20
N LEU A 218 -11.57 -1.60 -14.60
CA LEU A 218 -10.58 -2.49 -15.19
C LEU A 218 -10.12 -1.99 -16.57
N VAL A 219 -11.02 -1.39 -17.36
CA VAL A 219 -10.67 -0.75 -18.64
C VAL A 219 -9.64 0.37 -18.42
N VAL A 220 -9.91 1.30 -17.50
CA VAL A 220 -8.95 2.38 -17.20
C VAL A 220 -7.67 1.86 -16.54
N ALA A 221 -7.78 0.86 -15.66
CA ALA A 221 -6.63 0.22 -15.02
C ALA A 221 -5.66 -0.38 -16.05
N ARG A 222 -6.18 -1.04 -17.10
CA ARG A 222 -5.36 -1.60 -18.19
C ARG A 222 -4.53 -0.53 -18.92
N GLU A 223 -5.11 0.65 -19.13
CA GLU A 223 -4.44 1.77 -19.81
C GLU A 223 -3.34 2.42 -18.96
N LEU A 224 -3.50 2.40 -17.63
CA LEU A 224 -2.48 2.88 -16.70
C LEU A 224 -1.26 1.96 -16.61
N LEU A 225 -1.43 0.65 -16.87
CA LEU A 225 -0.35 -0.33 -16.74
C LEU A 225 0.77 -0.16 -17.79
N THR A 226 2.02 -0.34 -17.36
CA THR A 226 3.15 -0.56 -18.29
C THR A 226 2.95 -1.86 -19.07
N GLU A 227 3.65 -2.01 -20.20
CA GLU A 227 3.63 -3.27 -20.98
C GLU A 227 4.08 -4.49 -20.17
N THR A 228 4.97 -4.30 -19.20
CA THR A 228 5.44 -5.36 -18.29
C THR A 228 4.60 -5.48 -17.02
N GLY A 229 3.58 -4.63 -16.89
CA GLY A 229 2.81 -4.43 -15.66
C GLY A 229 1.81 -5.54 -15.38
N SER A 230 1.40 -5.66 -14.12
CA SER A 230 0.47 -6.69 -13.65
C SER A 230 -0.67 -6.10 -12.84
N VAL A 231 -1.86 -6.67 -12.99
CA VAL A 231 -3.02 -6.41 -12.14
C VAL A 231 -3.37 -7.65 -11.33
N PHE A 232 -3.69 -7.43 -10.05
CA PHE A 232 -4.21 -8.45 -9.14
C PHE A 232 -5.59 -8.02 -8.66
N VAL A 233 -6.60 -8.86 -8.85
CA VAL A 233 -7.95 -8.65 -8.31
C VAL A 233 -8.23 -9.70 -7.25
N GLN A 234 -8.44 -9.26 -6.01
CA GLN A 234 -8.84 -10.12 -4.89
C GLN A 234 -10.35 -10.34 -4.90
N ILE A 235 -10.78 -11.59 -4.72
CA ILE A 235 -12.21 -11.94 -4.75
C ILE A 235 -12.48 -13.25 -4.00
N GLY A 236 -13.71 -13.40 -3.47
CA GLY A 236 -14.21 -14.63 -2.87
C GLY A 236 -14.62 -15.69 -3.90
N ASP A 237 -15.01 -16.88 -3.43
CA ASP A 237 -15.45 -17.98 -4.30
C ASP A 237 -16.75 -17.67 -5.08
N GLU A 238 -17.56 -16.74 -4.59
CA GLU A 238 -18.89 -16.45 -5.10
C GLU A 238 -18.86 -15.87 -6.51
N ASN A 239 -17.94 -14.94 -6.78
CA ASN A 239 -17.92 -14.16 -8.02
C ASN A 239 -16.60 -14.28 -8.80
N VAL A 240 -15.66 -15.12 -8.34
CA VAL A 240 -14.35 -15.31 -9.01
C VAL A 240 -14.48 -15.67 -10.49
N HIS A 241 -15.47 -16.50 -10.85
CA HIS A 241 -15.69 -16.95 -12.22
C HIS A 241 -16.25 -15.85 -13.12
N LEU A 242 -17.10 -14.96 -12.58
CA LEU A 242 -17.65 -13.84 -13.33
C LEU A 242 -16.60 -12.74 -13.55
N VAL A 243 -15.86 -12.40 -12.50
CA VAL A 243 -14.76 -11.42 -12.58
C VAL A 243 -13.65 -11.95 -13.49
N ARG A 244 -13.40 -13.26 -13.48
CA ARG A 244 -12.48 -13.92 -14.41
C ARG A 244 -12.88 -13.67 -15.87
N CYS A 245 -14.13 -13.96 -16.25
CA CYS A 245 -14.60 -13.74 -17.62
C CYS A 245 -14.51 -12.26 -18.02
N LEU A 246 -14.83 -11.36 -17.10
CA LEU A 246 -14.70 -9.92 -17.32
C LEU A 246 -13.24 -9.49 -17.57
N MET A 247 -12.30 -10.04 -16.81
CA MET A 247 -10.87 -9.77 -17.03
C MET A 247 -10.35 -10.39 -18.32
N ASP A 248 -10.86 -11.55 -18.74
CA ASP A 248 -10.54 -12.14 -20.06
C ASP A 248 -10.98 -11.23 -21.20
N GLU A 249 -12.15 -10.59 -21.09
CA GLU A 249 -12.63 -9.60 -22.07
C GLU A 249 -11.73 -8.36 -22.13
N ILE A 250 -11.29 -7.84 -20.98
CA ILE A 250 -10.54 -6.56 -20.93
C ILE A 250 -9.06 -6.75 -21.23
N PHE A 251 -8.43 -7.78 -20.66
CA PHE A 251 -6.99 -8.02 -20.75
C PHE A 251 -6.61 -9.02 -21.84
N GLY A 252 -7.56 -9.81 -22.37
CA GLY A 252 -7.28 -10.96 -23.22
C GLY A 252 -7.02 -12.21 -22.38
N GLY A 253 -7.67 -13.33 -22.74
CA GLY A 253 -7.55 -14.60 -22.01
C GLY A 253 -6.15 -15.19 -22.02
N GLU A 254 -5.37 -14.90 -23.06
CA GLU A 254 -3.96 -15.24 -23.20
C GLU A 254 -3.07 -14.54 -22.15
N ASN A 255 -3.48 -13.35 -21.69
CA ASN A 255 -2.73 -12.55 -20.72
C ASN A 255 -2.98 -12.95 -19.26
N PHE A 256 -3.80 -13.98 -19.05
CA PHE A 256 -3.92 -14.61 -17.74
C PHE A 256 -2.62 -15.29 -17.32
N VAL A 257 -2.19 -14.98 -16.09
CA VAL A 257 -1.00 -15.59 -15.50
C VAL A 257 -1.37 -16.75 -14.57
N SER A 258 -2.15 -16.48 -13.52
CA SER A 258 -2.51 -17.51 -12.54
C SER A 258 -3.73 -17.12 -11.69
N LEU A 259 -4.51 -18.12 -11.28
CA LEU A 259 -5.48 -18.01 -10.18
C LEU A 259 -4.76 -18.47 -8.92
N ILE A 260 -4.54 -17.55 -7.98
CA ILE A 260 -3.82 -17.82 -6.75
C ILE A 260 -4.84 -17.98 -5.62
N THR A 261 -4.83 -19.13 -4.96
CA THR A 261 -5.66 -19.37 -3.77
C THR A 261 -4.85 -19.07 -2.52
N PHE A 262 -5.36 -18.22 -1.64
CA PHE A 262 -4.70 -17.91 -0.38
C PHE A 262 -5.63 -18.13 0.81
N ARG A 263 -5.08 -18.63 1.92
CA ARG A 263 -5.84 -18.93 3.13
C ARG A 263 -6.19 -17.63 3.87
N LYS A 264 -7.49 -17.39 4.11
CA LYS A 264 -8.01 -16.23 4.85
C LYS A 264 -8.32 -16.53 6.32
N THR A 265 -8.65 -17.77 6.64
CA THR A 265 -8.99 -18.22 8.00
C THR A 265 -8.61 -19.69 8.20
N THR A 266 -8.48 -20.14 9.46
CA THR A 266 -8.12 -21.53 9.78
C THR A 266 -9.33 -22.46 9.88
N GLY A 267 -10.52 -21.92 10.16
CA GLY A 267 -11.75 -22.69 10.28
C GLY A 267 -12.93 -21.80 10.64
N VAL A 268 -14.08 -22.06 10.01
CA VAL A 268 -15.34 -21.36 10.25
C VAL A 268 -16.45 -22.42 10.34
N GLN A 269 -17.43 -22.20 11.21
CA GLN A 269 -18.60 -23.05 11.27
C GLN A 269 -19.35 -22.96 9.94
N SER A 270 -19.51 -24.10 9.27
CA SER A 270 -20.24 -24.23 8.01
C SER A 270 -21.23 -25.38 8.13
N ASN A 271 -22.35 -25.28 7.40
CA ASN A 271 -23.28 -26.39 7.25
C ASN A 271 -22.70 -27.52 6.36
N TYR A 272 -21.68 -27.18 5.56
CA TYR A 272 -20.99 -28.10 4.64
C TYR A 272 -19.46 -27.92 4.76
N VAL A 273 -18.75 -27.85 3.65
CA VAL A 273 -17.32 -27.51 3.61
C VAL A 273 -17.16 -26.02 3.93
N ALA A 274 -16.22 -25.68 4.81
CA ALA A 274 -15.95 -24.30 5.15
C ALA A 274 -15.11 -23.62 4.06
N SER A 275 -15.56 -22.45 3.57
CA SER A 275 -14.76 -21.58 2.69
C SER A 275 -13.70 -20.87 3.54
N VAL A 276 -12.47 -21.37 3.48
CA VAL A 276 -11.32 -20.90 4.29
C VAL A 276 -10.30 -20.09 3.48
N SER A 277 -10.60 -19.85 2.20
CA SER A 277 -9.70 -19.22 1.25
C SER A 277 -10.40 -18.11 0.48
N ASP A 278 -9.61 -17.15 0.00
CA ASP A 278 -9.97 -16.22 -1.06
C ASP A 278 -9.02 -16.41 -2.25
N TYR A 279 -9.29 -15.71 -3.35
CA TYR A 279 -8.59 -15.86 -4.61
C TYR A 279 -8.00 -14.53 -5.08
N LEU A 280 -6.87 -14.60 -5.77
CA LEU A 280 -6.33 -13.51 -6.58
C LEU A 280 -6.34 -13.93 -8.05
N LEU A 281 -7.01 -13.13 -8.88
CA LEU A 281 -6.89 -13.20 -10.33
C LEU A 281 -5.69 -12.34 -10.75
N TRP A 282 -4.65 -12.99 -11.29
CA TRP A 282 -3.46 -12.30 -11.78
C TRP A 282 -3.42 -12.28 -13.31
N TYR A 283 -3.42 -11.07 -13.87
CA TYR A 283 -3.19 -10.80 -15.28
C TYR A 283 -1.97 -9.90 -15.46
N ALA A 284 -1.24 -10.14 -16.54
CA ALA A 284 -0.28 -9.17 -17.07
C ALA A 284 -0.98 -8.29 -18.11
N LYS A 285 -0.44 -7.10 -18.40
CA LYS A 285 -0.89 -6.34 -19.57
C LYS A 285 -0.52 -7.05 -20.87
N ASP A 286 0.73 -7.50 -20.94
CA ASP A 286 1.26 -8.40 -21.97
C ASP A 286 2.05 -9.50 -21.25
N LYS A 287 1.55 -10.74 -21.30
CA LYS A 287 2.15 -11.88 -20.58
C LYS A 287 3.54 -12.26 -21.08
N GLU A 288 3.82 -12.07 -22.36
CA GLU A 288 5.14 -12.38 -22.95
C GLU A 288 6.21 -11.39 -22.46
N LYS A 289 5.81 -10.17 -22.10
CA LYS A 289 6.68 -9.13 -21.53
C LYS A 289 6.56 -8.98 -20.01
N GLY A 290 5.67 -9.73 -19.36
CA GLY A 290 5.31 -9.57 -17.96
C GLY A 290 6.52 -9.69 -17.03
N LYS A 291 6.68 -8.74 -16.10
CA LYS A 291 7.72 -8.81 -15.07
C LYS A 291 7.35 -9.87 -14.03
N PHE A 292 8.21 -10.87 -13.84
CA PHE A 292 8.04 -11.90 -12.81
C PHE A 292 9.34 -12.27 -12.10
N ARG A 293 9.25 -12.41 -10.79
CA ARG A 293 10.30 -12.93 -9.90
C ARG A 293 9.77 -14.08 -9.07
N SER A 294 10.51 -15.18 -9.03
CA SER A 294 10.21 -16.28 -8.13
C SER A 294 10.48 -15.87 -6.69
N LEU A 295 9.49 -16.05 -5.82
CA LEU A 295 9.66 -15.96 -4.37
C LEU A 295 9.81 -17.36 -3.80
N TYR A 296 10.51 -17.48 -2.69
CA TYR A 296 10.88 -18.78 -2.14
C TYR A 296 10.52 -18.94 -0.67
N ARG A 297 10.28 -20.19 -0.24
CA ARG A 297 10.10 -20.58 1.16
C ARG A 297 11.12 -21.63 1.59
N SER A 298 11.49 -21.62 2.87
CA SER A 298 12.49 -22.54 3.44
C SER A 298 12.10 -24.02 3.31
N LYS A 299 13.09 -24.88 3.01
CA LYS A 299 12.97 -26.36 3.03
C LYS A 299 13.32 -26.99 4.38
N GLU A 300 13.64 -26.20 5.40
CA GLU A 300 14.09 -26.72 6.69
C GLU A 300 13.07 -27.68 7.32
N ASN A 301 11.78 -27.47 7.08
CA ASN A 301 10.70 -28.34 7.58
C ASN A 301 10.20 -29.37 6.54
N ASP A 302 10.91 -29.60 5.44
CA ASP A 302 10.52 -30.61 4.46
C ASP A 302 10.84 -32.03 4.96
N ASP A 303 9.79 -32.84 5.12
CA ASP A 303 9.83 -34.23 5.57
C ASP A 303 10.56 -35.17 4.58
N ASN A 304 10.72 -34.76 3.33
CA ASN A 304 11.45 -35.56 2.35
C ASN A 304 12.96 -35.62 2.63
N TYR A 305 13.51 -34.59 3.29
CA TYR A 305 14.92 -34.53 3.69
C TYR A 305 15.12 -35.22 5.03
N CYS A 306 15.09 -36.55 4.98
CA CYS A 306 15.02 -37.42 6.16
C CYS A 306 16.30 -38.21 6.42
N TYR A 307 17.42 -37.92 5.75
CA TYR A 307 18.69 -38.59 6.00
C TYR A 307 19.77 -37.60 6.43
N PHE A 308 20.57 -38.01 7.41
CA PHE A 308 21.75 -37.28 7.87
C PHE A 308 22.99 -38.12 7.61
N MET A 309 24.00 -37.51 6.99
CA MET A 309 25.29 -38.14 6.76
C MET A 309 26.18 -37.98 8.00
N ASN A 310 26.55 -39.10 8.61
CA ASN A 310 27.49 -39.15 9.72
C ASN A 310 28.92 -38.85 9.23
N SER A 311 29.82 -38.54 10.17
CA SER A 311 31.24 -38.30 9.88
C SER A 311 31.95 -39.52 9.26
N ASP A 312 31.45 -40.72 9.53
CA ASP A 312 31.93 -41.98 8.95
C ASP A 312 31.40 -42.24 7.52
N GLY A 313 30.54 -41.37 6.97
CA GLY A 313 29.91 -41.53 5.66
C GLY A 313 28.75 -42.53 5.63
N SER A 314 28.43 -43.17 6.76
CA SER A 314 27.12 -43.82 6.93
C SER A 314 26.04 -42.76 7.06
N TYR A 315 24.78 -43.17 7.00
CA TYR A 315 23.68 -42.24 7.20
C TYR A 315 22.60 -42.84 8.08
N ASN A 316 21.99 -41.97 8.88
CA ASN A 316 20.85 -42.31 9.71
C ASN A 316 19.61 -41.59 9.19
N ARG A 317 18.45 -42.23 9.38
CA ARG A 317 17.17 -41.54 9.17
C ARG A 317 16.96 -40.55 10.33
N VAL A 318 16.53 -39.34 10.01
CA VAL A 318 16.31 -38.24 10.96
C VAL A 318 14.86 -37.80 10.88
N TYR A 319 14.26 -37.56 12.04
CA TYR A 319 12.91 -37.01 12.20
C TYR A 319 12.95 -35.52 12.52
N LEU A 320 11.83 -34.81 12.34
CA LEU A 320 11.76 -33.34 12.39
C LEU A 320 12.39 -32.71 13.65
N GLU A 321 12.13 -33.26 14.85
CA GLU A 321 12.70 -32.74 16.11
C GLU A 321 14.24 -32.81 16.13
N GLN A 322 14.80 -33.93 15.65
CA GLN A 322 16.25 -34.12 15.53
C GLN A 322 16.83 -33.23 14.43
N LYS A 323 16.06 -32.96 13.36
CA LYS A 323 16.47 -32.06 12.26
C LYS A 323 16.66 -30.63 12.78
N ILE A 324 15.74 -30.14 13.61
CA ILE A 324 15.82 -28.81 14.24
C ILE A 324 17.01 -28.71 15.19
N GLN A 325 17.31 -29.79 15.92
CA GLN A 325 18.49 -29.82 16.80
C GLN A 325 19.80 -29.78 15.99
N LEU A 326 19.88 -30.62 14.94
CA LEU A 326 21.06 -30.74 14.08
C LEU A 326 21.31 -29.51 13.17
N SER A 327 20.26 -28.74 12.84
CA SER A 327 20.39 -27.48 12.09
C SER A 327 20.86 -26.30 12.95
N ASN A 328 20.63 -26.35 14.27
CA ASN A 328 21.05 -25.33 15.23
C ASN A 328 22.51 -25.51 15.71
N GLU A 329 23.03 -26.74 15.66
CA GLU A 329 24.45 -26.99 15.87
C GLU A 329 25.22 -26.45 14.66
N LYS A 330 26.17 -25.53 14.89
CA LYS A 330 27.03 -24.88 13.86
C LYS A 330 27.97 -25.87 13.12
N ASN A 331 27.65 -27.15 13.10
CA ASN A 331 28.39 -28.17 12.39
C ASN A 331 27.89 -28.25 10.95
N ASN A 332 28.79 -28.63 10.04
CA ASN A 332 28.57 -28.76 8.61
C ASN A 332 27.67 -29.99 8.29
N THR A 333 26.47 -30.00 8.87
CA THR A 333 25.52 -31.11 8.92
C THR A 333 24.92 -31.34 7.53
N ARG A 334 25.30 -32.45 6.88
CA ARG A 334 24.84 -32.80 5.54
C ARG A 334 23.52 -33.58 5.60
N ILE A 335 22.41 -32.86 5.68
CA ILE A 335 21.06 -33.43 5.52
C ILE A 335 20.78 -33.63 4.03
N PHE A 336 20.23 -34.77 3.64
CA PHE A 336 19.92 -35.09 2.25
C PHE A 336 18.65 -35.92 2.07
N ARG A 337 18.25 -36.08 0.81
CA ARG A 337 17.28 -37.07 0.35
C ARG A 337 17.85 -37.85 -0.83
N PHE A 338 17.31 -39.05 -1.05
CA PHE A 338 17.52 -39.76 -2.30
C PHE A 338 16.56 -39.21 -3.36
N ASP A 339 17.08 -39.00 -4.56
CA ASP A 339 16.32 -38.61 -5.74
C ASP A 339 16.65 -39.58 -6.89
N HIS A 340 15.80 -39.63 -7.91
CA HIS A 340 15.96 -40.53 -9.03
C HIS A 340 17.05 -40.03 -9.98
N LEU A 341 17.88 -40.94 -10.48
CA LEU A 341 18.88 -40.68 -11.54
C LEU A 341 18.36 -40.99 -12.95
N LEU A 342 17.09 -41.35 -13.09
CA LEU A 342 16.48 -41.76 -14.35
C LEU A 342 15.50 -40.71 -14.87
N SER A 343 15.51 -40.52 -16.19
CA SER A 343 14.48 -39.82 -16.97
C SER A 343 13.63 -40.82 -17.74
N SER A 344 12.40 -40.44 -18.08
CA SER A 344 11.53 -41.22 -18.96
C SER A 344 11.94 -41.06 -20.43
N GLY A 345 11.80 -42.14 -21.20
CA GLY A 345 12.14 -42.21 -22.62
C GLY A 345 13.27 -43.20 -22.89
N ALA A 346 13.16 -44.00 -23.96
CA ALA A 346 14.21 -44.92 -24.36
C ALA A 346 15.43 -44.17 -24.91
N SER A 347 16.63 -44.53 -24.44
CA SER A 347 17.88 -44.08 -25.06
C SER A 347 18.10 -44.77 -26.40
N LYS A 348 18.65 -44.04 -27.39
CA LYS A 348 19.11 -44.62 -28.67
C LYS A 348 20.40 -45.45 -28.52
N THR A 349 21.11 -45.29 -27.42
CA THR A 349 22.41 -45.94 -27.14
C THR A 349 22.37 -46.67 -25.81
N GLU A 350 23.14 -47.76 -25.70
CA GLU A 350 23.28 -48.51 -24.45
C GLU A 350 24.06 -47.66 -23.43
N GLN A 351 23.50 -47.49 -22.23
CA GLN A 351 24.04 -46.64 -21.18
C GLN A 351 24.44 -47.46 -19.94
N ASN A 352 25.30 -48.47 -20.15
CA ASN A 352 25.86 -49.25 -19.05
C ASN A 352 26.78 -48.36 -18.22
N PHE A 353 26.54 -48.31 -16.90
CA PHE A 353 27.38 -47.56 -15.97
C PHE A 353 27.94 -48.49 -14.90
N GLU A 354 29.26 -48.54 -14.79
CA GLU A 354 29.94 -49.31 -13.74
C GLU A 354 30.19 -48.43 -12.52
N PHE A 355 29.73 -48.88 -11.35
CA PHE A 355 29.95 -48.21 -10.08
C PHE A 355 30.24 -49.26 -9.01
N GLN A 356 31.36 -49.11 -8.27
CA GLN A 356 31.80 -50.06 -7.24
C GLN A 356 31.81 -51.52 -7.75
N LYS A 357 32.38 -51.75 -8.93
CA LYS A 357 32.46 -53.06 -9.64
C LYS A 357 31.12 -53.72 -9.96
N LYS A 358 30.01 -52.98 -9.92
CA LYS A 358 28.68 -53.44 -10.33
C LYS A 358 28.22 -52.63 -11.54
N VAL A 359 27.66 -53.32 -12.53
CA VAL A 359 27.11 -52.70 -13.74
C VAL A 359 25.62 -52.40 -13.51
N TYR A 360 25.26 -51.12 -13.64
CA TYR A 360 23.89 -50.63 -13.53
C TYR A 360 23.35 -50.28 -14.91
N ARG A 361 22.09 -50.64 -15.15
CA ARG A 361 21.39 -50.43 -16.42
C ARG A 361 20.07 -49.70 -16.17
N PRO A 362 19.78 -48.63 -16.91
CA PRO A 362 18.44 -48.05 -16.93
C PRO A 362 17.40 -49.11 -17.35
N PRO A 363 16.23 -49.16 -16.70
CA PRO A 363 15.10 -49.98 -17.15
C PRO A 363 14.62 -49.63 -18.56
N THR A 364 13.85 -50.52 -19.19
CA THR A 364 13.21 -50.27 -20.50
C THR A 364 12.39 -48.99 -20.46
N ASN A 365 12.55 -48.14 -21.48
CA ASN A 365 11.90 -46.82 -21.60
C ASN A 365 12.39 -45.78 -20.56
N ASN A 366 13.59 -45.97 -20.01
CA ASN A 366 14.29 -44.98 -19.19
C ASN A 366 15.73 -44.80 -19.67
N HIS A 367 16.33 -43.67 -19.30
CA HIS A 367 17.75 -43.37 -19.51
C HIS A 367 18.28 -42.57 -18.31
N TRP A 368 19.60 -42.49 -18.15
CA TRP A 368 20.18 -41.66 -17.09
C TRP A 368 19.86 -40.19 -17.34
N LYS A 369 19.61 -39.41 -16.28
CA LYS A 369 19.37 -37.95 -16.34
C LYS A 369 20.54 -37.17 -16.95
N THR A 370 21.72 -37.78 -17.04
CA THR A 370 22.93 -37.20 -17.63
C THR A 370 23.68 -38.25 -18.45
N ASN A 371 24.73 -37.85 -19.19
CA ASN A 371 25.59 -38.76 -19.93
C ASN A 371 26.52 -39.58 -18.99
N ILE A 372 27.26 -40.54 -19.55
CA ILE A 372 28.14 -41.41 -18.76
C ILE A 372 29.25 -40.62 -18.05
N ASP A 373 29.83 -39.61 -18.71
CA ASP A 373 30.83 -38.73 -18.08
C ASP A 373 30.25 -37.97 -16.89
N GLY A 374 29.01 -37.48 -17.04
CA GLY A 374 28.24 -36.86 -15.96
C GLY A 374 27.98 -37.82 -14.80
N MET A 375 27.65 -39.08 -15.10
CA MET A 375 27.52 -40.13 -14.08
C MET A 375 28.85 -40.40 -13.37
N GLN A 376 29.97 -40.38 -14.08
CA GLN A 376 31.31 -40.50 -13.46
C GLN A 376 31.61 -39.31 -12.55
N ARG A 377 31.28 -38.08 -12.94
CA ARG A 377 31.45 -36.90 -12.09
C ARG A 377 30.55 -36.92 -10.86
N LEU A 378 29.32 -37.44 -10.98
CA LEU A 378 28.44 -37.68 -9.85
C LEU A 378 29.00 -38.74 -8.89
N ALA A 379 29.67 -39.78 -9.42
CA ALA A 379 30.37 -40.77 -8.60
C ALA A 379 31.58 -40.14 -7.88
N LYS A 380 32.45 -39.41 -8.61
CA LYS A 380 33.65 -38.73 -8.08
C LYS A 380 33.31 -37.68 -7.02
N SER A 381 32.15 -37.03 -7.11
CA SER A 381 31.67 -36.04 -6.14
C SER A 381 30.92 -36.63 -4.95
N GLY A 382 30.81 -37.96 -4.86
CA GLY A 382 30.13 -38.63 -3.75
C GLY A 382 28.61 -38.43 -3.75
N ARG A 383 28.02 -38.18 -4.93
CA ARG A 383 26.59 -37.88 -5.10
C ARG A 383 25.75 -39.07 -5.57
N ILE A 384 26.34 -40.25 -5.68
CA ILE A 384 25.64 -41.50 -6.05
C ILE A 384 25.57 -42.42 -4.85
N TYR A 385 24.37 -42.93 -4.58
CA TYR A 385 24.13 -44.02 -3.65
C TYR A 385 23.65 -45.26 -4.38
N SER A 386 24.17 -46.43 -3.99
CA SER A 386 23.71 -47.71 -4.51
C SER A 386 22.83 -48.44 -3.51
N SER A 387 21.65 -48.89 -3.96
CA SER A 387 20.76 -49.77 -3.20
C SER A 387 20.36 -50.97 -4.06
N GLY A 388 20.89 -52.15 -3.75
CA GLY A 388 20.62 -53.36 -4.53
C GLY A 388 21.02 -53.21 -6.01
N LYS A 389 20.03 -53.13 -6.91
CA LYS A 389 20.22 -52.99 -8.36
C LYS A 389 19.95 -51.57 -8.88
N THR A 390 19.70 -50.61 -8.00
CA THR A 390 19.38 -49.23 -8.39
C THR A 390 20.43 -48.24 -7.89
N LEU A 391 20.58 -47.14 -8.63
CA LEU A 391 21.36 -45.98 -8.23
C LEU A 391 20.42 -44.81 -7.96
N SER A 392 20.73 -44.06 -6.90
CA SER A 392 20.01 -42.86 -6.49
C SER A 392 20.96 -41.68 -6.38
N TYR A 393 20.44 -40.49 -6.65
CA TYR A 393 21.15 -39.23 -6.46
C TYR A 393 21.05 -38.78 -5.00
N ILE A 394 22.16 -38.38 -4.40
CA ILE A 394 22.20 -37.74 -3.09
C ILE A 394 22.04 -36.23 -3.30
N ARG A 395 20.87 -35.71 -2.94
CA ARG A 395 20.56 -34.29 -2.99
C ARG A 395 20.62 -33.70 -1.58
N TYR A 396 21.58 -32.83 -1.31
CA TYR A 396 21.68 -32.16 -0.02
C TYR A 396 20.61 -31.07 0.10
N LEU A 397 20.15 -30.84 1.33
CA LEU A 397 19.22 -29.76 1.66
C LEU A 397 19.79 -28.39 1.27
N HIS A 398 21.07 -28.19 1.56
CA HIS A 398 21.78 -26.94 1.29
C HIS A 398 22.16 -26.73 -0.18
N ASP A 399 22.02 -27.75 -1.05
CA ASP A 399 22.22 -27.57 -2.50
C ASP A 399 21.22 -26.58 -3.09
N PHE A 400 19.99 -26.60 -2.57
CA PHE A 400 18.96 -25.62 -2.88
C PHE A 400 17.97 -25.59 -1.71
N GLY A 401 18.26 -24.76 -0.70
CA GLY A 401 17.58 -24.75 0.61
C GLY A 401 16.15 -24.24 0.62
N VAL A 402 15.58 -23.90 -0.54
CA VAL A 402 14.26 -23.25 -0.65
C VAL A 402 13.39 -23.87 -1.75
N PHE A 403 12.07 -23.75 -1.66
CA PHE A 403 11.12 -24.05 -2.74
C PHE A 403 10.49 -22.76 -3.27
N PRO A 404 10.28 -22.65 -4.59
CA PRO A 404 9.47 -21.55 -5.12
C PRO A 404 8.04 -21.64 -4.58
N TYR A 405 7.41 -20.50 -4.31
CA TYR A 405 5.99 -20.44 -4.04
C TYR A 405 5.19 -20.87 -5.27
N THR A 406 4.08 -21.58 -5.02
CA THR A 406 3.11 -21.95 -6.06
C THR A 406 1.91 -21.01 -6.02
N ASN A 407 0.88 -21.28 -6.82
CA ASN A 407 -0.40 -20.58 -6.77
C ASN A 407 -1.27 -20.96 -5.55
N PHE A 408 -0.74 -21.69 -4.58
CA PHE A 408 -1.44 -22.03 -3.33
C PHE A 408 -0.67 -21.52 -2.11
N TRP A 409 -1.26 -20.57 -1.40
CA TRP A 409 -0.66 -19.86 -0.28
C TRP A 409 -1.39 -20.20 1.02
N ASP A 410 -0.84 -21.15 1.78
CA ASP A 410 -1.43 -21.67 3.01
C ASP A 410 -0.97 -20.95 4.29
N ASP A 411 -0.03 -20.03 4.16
CA ASP A 411 0.69 -19.34 5.23
C ASP A 411 0.41 -17.82 5.27
N THR A 412 -0.71 -17.39 4.67
CA THR A 412 -1.16 -15.99 4.58
C THR A 412 -2.10 -15.57 5.69
N THR A 413 -2.64 -16.52 6.45
CA THR A 413 -3.49 -16.26 7.62
C THR A 413 -2.74 -15.44 8.65
N VAL A 414 -3.33 -14.32 9.05
CA VAL A 414 -2.86 -13.52 10.18
C VAL A 414 -3.53 -14.08 11.44
N GLY A 415 -2.74 -14.46 12.45
CA GLY A 415 -3.29 -15.00 13.70
C GLY A 415 -4.27 -14.03 14.36
N GLY A 416 -5.22 -14.56 15.15
CA GLY A 416 -6.25 -13.77 15.84
C GLY A 416 -5.72 -12.71 16.84
N SER A 417 -4.40 -12.68 17.08
CA SER A 417 -3.68 -11.69 17.89
C SER A 417 -3.05 -10.55 17.09
N SER A 418 -3.28 -10.47 15.77
CA SER A 418 -2.83 -9.34 14.97
C SER A 418 -3.81 -8.17 15.07
N ASP A 419 -3.30 -7.01 15.49
CA ASP A 419 -4.07 -5.77 15.53
C ASP A 419 -4.44 -5.36 14.09
N ARG A 420 -5.61 -5.78 13.62
CA ARG A 420 -6.21 -5.21 12.40
C ARG A 420 -6.50 -3.73 12.69
N TYR A 421 -6.31 -2.84 11.71
CA TYR A 421 -6.58 -1.41 11.83
C TYR A 421 -7.95 -1.01 11.25
N TYR A 422 -8.59 -1.92 10.51
CA TYR A 422 -9.89 -1.72 9.87
C TYR A 422 -10.71 -3.02 9.95
N VAL A 423 -12.02 -2.93 9.68
CA VAL A 423 -12.97 -4.06 9.78
C VAL A 423 -12.60 -5.20 8.83
N VAL A 424 -12.37 -4.85 7.56
CA VAL A 424 -11.91 -5.78 6.51
C VAL A 424 -10.51 -5.36 6.07
N GLN A 425 -9.50 -6.15 6.46
CA GLN A 425 -8.12 -5.85 6.14
C GLN A 425 -7.44 -7.06 5.51
N THR A 426 -6.96 -6.88 4.30
CA THR A 426 -6.10 -7.85 3.62
C THR A 426 -4.77 -8.01 4.34
N SER A 427 -4.31 -9.26 4.41
CA SER A 427 -3.02 -9.62 5.02
C SER A 427 -1.87 -8.96 4.27
N PRO A 428 -0.96 -8.22 4.95
CA PRO A 428 0.20 -7.59 4.30
C PRO A 428 1.03 -8.58 3.46
N LYS A 429 1.10 -9.84 3.90
CA LYS A 429 1.88 -10.90 3.26
C LYS A 429 1.35 -11.28 1.87
N VAL A 430 0.05 -11.13 1.63
CA VAL A 430 -0.58 -11.40 0.32
C VAL A 430 -0.12 -10.33 -0.67
N ILE A 431 -0.27 -9.05 -0.31
CA ILE A 431 0.12 -7.92 -1.15
C ILE A 431 1.64 -7.88 -1.34
N GLU A 432 2.41 -8.18 -0.29
CA GLU A 432 3.88 -8.29 -0.34
C GLU A 432 4.35 -9.25 -1.42
N ARG A 433 3.71 -10.44 -1.52
CA ARG A 433 4.05 -11.39 -2.57
C ARG A 433 3.73 -10.86 -3.96
N CYS A 434 2.53 -10.32 -4.15
CA CYS A 434 2.13 -9.75 -5.44
C CYS A 434 3.10 -8.64 -5.89
N LEU A 435 3.50 -7.79 -4.94
CA LEU A 435 4.42 -6.69 -5.16
C LEU A 435 5.84 -7.16 -5.46
N LEU A 436 6.40 -8.05 -4.66
CA LEU A 436 7.77 -8.54 -4.87
C LEU A 436 7.90 -9.42 -6.13
N MET A 437 6.83 -10.11 -6.54
CA MET A 437 6.81 -10.88 -7.79
C MET A 437 6.85 -9.98 -9.03
N THR A 438 6.22 -8.79 -8.98
CA THR A 438 5.92 -8.02 -10.20
C THR A 438 6.51 -6.61 -10.27
N THR A 439 7.28 -6.18 -9.25
CA THR A 439 7.86 -4.82 -9.16
C THR A 439 9.33 -4.81 -8.71
N ASP A 440 10.03 -3.75 -9.09
CA ASP A 440 11.31 -3.31 -8.54
C ASP A 440 11.14 -2.20 -7.51
N PRO A 441 12.10 -1.99 -6.59
CA PRO A 441 12.16 -0.76 -5.81
C PRO A 441 12.11 0.48 -6.72
N GLY A 442 11.30 1.48 -6.37
CA GLY A 442 11.04 2.68 -7.17
C GLY A 442 9.96 2.55 -8.25
N ASP A 443 9.46 1.34 -8.55
CA ASP A 443 8.30 1.19 -9.44
C ASP A 443 7.03 1.79 -8.81
N LEU A 444 6.06 2.18 -9.66
CA LEU A 444 4.79 2.77 -9.25
C LEU A 444 3.71 1.70 -9.05
N VAL A 445 3.08 1.71 -7.88
CA VAL A 445 1.97 0.84 -7.50
C VAL A 445 0.70 1.68 -7.31
N LEU A 446 -0.43 1.18 -7.82
CA LEU A 446 -1.74 1.81 -7.67
C LEU A 446 -2.71 0.86 -6.96
N ASP A 447 -3.47 1.39 -6.00
CA ASP A 447 -4.59 0.71 -5.35
C ASP A 447 -5.86 1.57 -5.45
N PRO A 448 -6.81 1.25 -6.34
CA PRO A 448 -8.05 2.02 -6.49
C PRO A 448 -9.13 1.69 -5.44
N THR A 449 -8.80 0.87 -4.44
CA THR A 449 -9.69 0.30 -3.42
C THR A 449 -8.99 0.25 -2.05
N MET A 450 -8.31 1.34 -1.69
CA MET A 450 -7.32 1.43 -0.61
C MET A 450 -7.72 0.78 0.72
N GLY A 451 -8.95 1.03 1.19
CA GLY A 451 -9.42 0.66 2.53
C GLY A 451 -8.45 1.10 3.63
N SER A 452 -7.88 0.15 4.36
CA SER A 452 -6.89 0.40 5.42
C SER A 452 -5.50 0.81 4.95
N ALA A 453 -5.30 1.00 3.64
CA ALA A 453 -4.03 1.32 2.98
C ALA A 453 -2.92 0.27 3.20
N THR A 454 -3.29 -1.01 3.18
CA THR A 454 -2.28 -2.09 3.29
C THR A 454 -1.34 -2.10 2.09
N THR A 455 -1.83 -1.79 0.87
CA THR A 455 -0.98 -1.70 -0.33
C THR A 455 0.04 -0.57 -0.23
N ALA A 456 -0.37 0.64 0.18
CA ALA A 456 0.55 1.74 0.45
C ALA A 456 1.59 1.36 1.51
N TYR A 457 1.16 0.75 2.62
CA TYR A 457 2.05 0.33 3.70
C TYR A 457 3.12 -0.65 3.22
N VAL A 458 2.74 -1.64 2.41
CA VAL A 458 3.66 -2.64 1.85
C VAL A 458 4.55 -2.04 0.77
N ALA A 459 4.00 -1.20 -0.12
CA ALA A 459 4.79 -0.49 -1.13
C ALA A 459 5.86 0.39 -0.49
N GLU A 460 5.49 1.16 0.54
CA GLU A 460 6.40 1.96 1.35
C GLU A 460 7.46 1.10 2.04
N GLN A 461 7.08 -0.06 2.63
CA GLN A 461 8.02 -1.00 3.25
C GLN A 461 9.12 -1.45 2.27
N TRP A 462 8.74 -1.64 1.02
CA TRP A 462 9.63 -2.16 -0.01
C TRP A 462 10.19 -1.06 -0.93
N GLY A 463 9.98 0.22 -0.60
CA GLY A 463 10.56 1.34 -1.34
C GLY A 463 9.99 1.54 -2.74
N ARG A 464 8.70 1.22 -2.95
CA ARG A 464 7.95 1.51 -4.17
C ARG A 464 7.21 2.84 -4.02
N ARG A 465 7.01 3.52 -5.14
CA ARG A 465 6.11 4.68 -5.21
C ARG A 465 4.68 4.18 -5.17
N TRP A 466 3.78 4.90 -4.51
CA TRP A 466 2.38 4.47 -4.41
C TRP A 466 1.37 5.60 -4.59
N ILE A 467 0.25 5.23 -5.20
CA ILE A 467 -1.00 6.01 -5.26
C ILE A 467 -2.11 5.10 -4.73
N THR A 468 -2.89 5.58 -3.77
CA THR A 468 -4.05 4.84 -3.26
C THR A 468 -5.29 5.72 -3.25
N ILE A 469 -6.43 5.13 -3.61
CA ILE A 469 -7.68 5.86 -3.80
C ILE A 469 -8.78 5.21 -2.96
N ASP A 470 -9.58 6.03 -2.29
CA ASP A 470 -10.79 5.59 -1.60
C ASP A 470 -11.87 6.67 -1.65
N THR A 471 -13.12 6.25 -1.55
CA THR A 471 -14.25 7.17 -1.39
C THR A 471 -14.56 7.45 0.08
N SER A 472 -14.10 6.58 0.99
CA SER A 472 -14.34 6.67 2.43
C SER A 472 -13.38 7.63 3.13
N ARG A 473 -13.94 8.66 3.77
CA ARG A 473 -13.15 9.56 4.63
C ARG A 473 -12.67 8.88 5.91
N VAL A 474 -13.42 7.89 6.40
CA VAL A 474 -13.00 7.09 7.57
C VAL A 474 -11.78 6.25 7.21
N ALA A 475 -11.81 5.59 6.06
CA ALA A 475 -10.67 4.83 5.55
C ALA A 475 -9.45 5.73 5.34
N LEU A 476 -9.65 6.91 4.73
CA LEU A 476 -8.63 7.94 4.56
C LEU A 476 -8.00 8.37 5.90
N ALA A 477 -8.81 8.69 6.91
CA ALA A 477 -8.33 9.14 8.21
C ALA A 477 -7.52 8.05 8.94
N LEU A 478 -7.97 6.79 8.89
CA LEU A 478 -7.27 5.65 9.46
C LEU A 478 -5.96 5.35 8.72
N ALA A 479 -6.00 5.33 7.39
CA ALA A 479 -4.84 5.11 6.52
C ALA A 479 -3.77 6.19 6.71
N ARG A 480 -4.18 7.47 6.74
CA ARG A 480 -3.30 8.61 7.02
C ARG A 480 -2.58 8.44 8.35
N THR A 481 -3.33 8.17 9.42
CA THR A 481 -2.77 7.97 10.77
C THR A 481 -1.82 6.77 10.81
N ARG A 482 -2.19 5.66 10.15
CA ARG A 482 -1.37 4.44 10.03
C ARG A 482 -0.03 4.73 9.35
N LEU A 483 -0.03 5.45 8.23
CA LEU A 483 1.20 5.77 7.48
C LEU A 483 2.04 6.83 8.19
N MET A 484 1.44 7.85 8.83
CA MET A 484 2.18 8.84 9.60
C MET A 484 2.98 8.24 10.77
N SER A 485 2.43 7.21 11.41
CA SER A 485 3.02 6.56 12.59
C SER A 485 3.77 5.26 12.27
N ALA A 486 3.86 4.88 10.98
CA ALA A 486 4.47 3.62 10.58
C ALA A 486 5.99 3.62 10.79
N GLN A 487 6.48 2.47 11.24
CA GLN A 487 7.91 2.17 11.38
C GLN A 487 8.26 1.00 10.46
N TYR A 488 9.35 1.16 9.71
CA TYR A 488 9.86 0.16 8.78
C TYR A 488 11.31 -0.22 9.10
N PRO A 489 11.74 -1.43 8.74
CA PRO A 489 13.16 -1.74 8.66
C PRO A 489 13.84 -0.87 7.59
N TYR A 490 15.11 -0.57 7.83
CA TYR A 490 15.99 0.02 6.83
C TYR A 490 16.75 -1.10 6.12
N TYR A 491 16.66 -1.14 4.80
CA TYR A 491 17.36 -2.12 3.97
C TYR A 491 18.57 -1.49 3.31
N LEU A 492 19.70 -2.19 3.29
CA LEU A 492 20.91 -1.71 2.62
C LEU A 492 20.64 -1.55 1.12
N LEU A 493 20.74 -0.31 0.63
CA LEU A 493 20.63 -0.01 -0.80
C LEU A 493 21.83 -0.60 -1.54
N ALA A 494 21.60 -1.23 -2.69
CA ALA A 494 22.68 -1.74 -3.53
C ALA A 494 23.62 -0.60 -3.98
N ASP A 495 23.08 0.61 -4.17
CA ASP A 495 23.81 1.82 -4.54
C ASP A 495 24.19 2.71 -3.35
N SER A 496 24.66 2.10 -2.26
CA SER A 496 25.21 2.83 -1.11
C SER A 496 26.63 2.37 -0.83
N SER A 497 27.42 3.18 -0.12
CA SER A 497 28.79 2.79 0.25
C SER A 497 28.80 1.51 1.07
N GLU A 498 27.89 1.39 2.04
CA GLU A 498 27.71 0.19 2.87
C GLU A 498 27.17 -0.99 2.07
N GLY A 499 26.26 -0.74 1.13
CA GLY A 499 25.69 -1.77 0.27
C GLY A 499 26.71 -2.37 -0.69
N ILE A 500 27.51 -1.53 -1.36
CA ILE A 500 28.60 -1.97 -2.23
C ILE A 500 29.64 -2.75 -1.42
N ALA A 501 29.98 -2.28 -0.20
CA ALA A 501 30.86 -3.00 0.69
C ALA A 501 30.29 -4.37 1.10
N LYS A 502 28.98 -4.45 1.34
CA LYS A 502 28.31 -5.70 1.68
C LYS A 502 28.25 -6.67 0.49
N GLU A 503 27.93 -6.17 -0.69
CA GLU A 503 27.81 -6.97 -1.92
C GLU A 503 29.18 -7.53 -2.35
N THR A 504 30.23 -6.71 -2.31
CA THR A 504 31.61 -7.15 -2.59
C THR A 504 32.10 -8.16 -1.57
N ALA A 505 31.77 -7.98 -0.28
CA ALA A 505 32.07 -8.97 0.76
C ALA A 505 31.36 -10.31 0.53
N ILE A 506 30.09 -10.29 0.07
CA ILE A 506 29.35 -11.51 -0.31
C ILE A 506 30.02 -12.19 -1.52
N ALA A 507 30.55 -11.40 -2.47
CA ALA A 507 31.28 -11.90 -3.63
C ALA A 507 32.74 -12.35 -3.30
N GLY A 508 33.22 -12.18 -2.06
CA GLY A 508 34.58 -12.50 -1.66
C GLY A 508 35.65 -11.55 -2.23
N GLN A 509 35.27 -10.33 -2.61
CA GLN A 509 36.15 -9.31 -3.20
C GLN A 509 36.40 -8.16 -2.22
N ILE A 510 37.51 -7.42 -2.44
CA ILE A 510 37.83 -6.24 -1.63
C ILE A 510 36.97 -5.07 -2.14
N PRO A 511 36.23 -4.37 -1.25
CA PRO A 511 35.44 -3.22 -1.65
C PRO A 511 36.31 -2.09 -2.20
N PRO A 512 35.81 -1.30 -3.19
CA PRO A 512 36.49 -0.11 -3.65
C PRO A 512 36.65 0.90 -2.50
N ALA A 513 37.80 1.59 -2.45
CA ALA A 513 38.11 2.52 -1.36
C ALA A 513 37.18 3.74 -1.30
N ASN A 514 36.71 4.22 -2.46
CA ASN A 514 35.73 5.31 -2.60
C ASN A 514 34.73 4.92 -3.70
N PRO A 515 33.65 4.21 -3.37
CA PRO A 515 32.60 3.93 -4.35
C PRO A 515 31.88 5.23 -4.74
N ASN A 516 31.69 5.45 -6.03
CA ASN A 516 30.81 6.53 -6.50
C ASN A 516 29.37 6.04 -6.43
N THR A 517 28.53 6.70 -5.64
CA THR A 517 27.15 6.26 -5.38
C THR A 517 26.18 7.40 -5.60
N ASP A 518 25.05 7.11 -6.25
CA ASP A 518 23.98 8.08 -6.40
C ASP A 518 22.89 7.89 -5.33
N GLU A 519 23.00 6.88 -4.47
CA GLU A 519 21.98 6.47 -3.49
C GLU A 519 20.61 6.21 -4.15
N ASP A 520 20.62 5.64 -5.36
CA ASP A 520 19.38 5.39 -6.10
C ASP A 520 18.72 4.07 -5.69
N ILE A 521 17.52 4.19 -5.09
CA ILE A 521 16.72 3.03 -4.69
C ILE A 521 16.35 2.13 -5.87
N LYS A 522 16.26 2.65 -7.10
CA LYS A 522 15.95 1.84 -8.29
C LYS A 522 17.02 0.80 -8.64
N LYS A 523 18.25 0.96 -8.13
CA LYS A 523 19.30 -0.07 -8.27
C LYS A 523 19.08 -1.26 -7.32
N GLY A 524 18.09 -1.19 -6.44
CA GLY A 524 17.64 -2.28 -5.58
C GLY A 524 18.28 -2.28 -4.19
N PHE A 525 18.08 -3.38 -3.47
CA PHE A 525 18.71 -3.64 -2.17
C PHE A 525 19.82 -4.68 -2.32
N VAL A 526 20.65 -4.81 -1.28
CA VAL A 526 21.54 -5.97 -1.13
C VAL A 526 20.71 -7.12 -0.57
N TYR A 527 20.62 -8.23 -1.31
CA TYR A 527 19.78 -9.37 -0.98
C TYR A 527 20.58 -10.59 -0.53
N LYS A 528 19.98 -11.43 0.31
CA LYS A 528 20.50 -12.76 0.57
C LYS A 528 20.39 -13.62 -0.70
N ARG A 529 21.35 -14.54 -0.85
CA ARG A 529 21.39 -15.50 -1.95
C ARG A 529 21.40 -16.91 -1.40
N VAL A 530 20.75 -17.83 -2.10
CA VAL A 530 20.78 -19.26 -1.79
C VAL A 530 21.43 -20.00 -2.95
N PRO A 531 22.33 -20.98 -2.69
CA PRO A 531 22.88 -21.81 -3.74
C PRO A 531 21.78 -22.54 -4.50
N HIS A 532 21.98 -22.75 -5.81
CA HIS A 532 21.14 -23.58 -6.66
C HIS A 532 21.98 -24.64 -7.38
N ILE A 533 22.54 -25.55 -6.59
CA ILE A 533 23.34 -26.68 -7.09
C ILE A 533 22.39 -27.73 -7.69
N THR A 534 22.40 -27.82 -9.02
CA THR A 534 21.64 -28.83 -9.77
C THR A 534 22.50 -30.06 -10.09
N LEU A 535 21.86 -31.18 -10.40
CA LEU A 535 22.57 -32.36 -10.93
C LEU A 535 23.40 -32.00 -12.17
N GLY A 536 22.84 -31.15 -13.04
CA GLY A 536 23.52 -30.65 -14.24
C GLY A 536 24.78 -29.84 -13.93
N ALA A 537 24.75 -28.97 -12.91
CA ALA A 537 25.92 -28.19 -12.50
C ALA A 537 27.10 -29.09 -12.08
N ILE A 538 26.82 -30.22 -11.43
CA ILE A 538 27.85 -31.20 -11.04
C ILE A 538 28.30 -32.03 -12.26
N ALA A 539 27.34 -32.55 -13.04
CA ALA A 539 27.64 -33.42 -14.17
C ALA A 539 28.41 -32.72 -15.30
N ASN A 540 28.28 -31.40 -15.43
CA ASN A 540 28.94 -30.62 -16.47
C ASN A 540 30.21 -29.89 -15.99
N ASN A 541 30.68 -30.12 -14.76
CA ASN A 541 31.87 -29.47 -14.21
C ASN A 541 33.14 -30.31 -14.45
N PRO A 542 34.03 -29.93 -15.39
CA PRO A 542 35.28 -30.67 -15.66
C PRO A 542 36.37 -30.45 -14.59
N GLU A 543 36.27 -29.43 -13.74
CA GLU A 543 37.23 -29.24 -12.63
C GLU A 543 37.20 -30.43 -11.68
N ILE A 544 36.04 -31.09 -11.52
CA ILE A 544 35.89 -32.29 -10.68
C ILE A 544 36.85 -33.40 -11.15
N ASP A 545 37.00 -33.59 -12.47
CA ASP A 545 37.92 -34.59 -13.02
C ASP A 545 39.37 -34.25 -12.66
N THR A 546 39.75 -32.99 -12.84
CA THR A 546 41.12 -32.49 -12.55
C THR A 546 41.46 -32.58 -11.07
N ILE A 547 40.54 -32.16 -10.19
CA ILE A 547 40.69 -32.23 -8.73
C ILE A 547 40.79 -33.69 -8.31
N HIS A 548 39.90 -34.55 -8.81
CA HIS A 548 39.92 -35.97 -8.46
C HIS A 548 41.26 -36.63 -8.84
N GLU A 549 41.76 -36.39 -10.05
CA GLU A 549 43.06 -36.92 -10.51
C GLU A 549 44.25 -36.41 -9.67
N LYS A 550 44.26 -35.11 -9.35
CA LYS A 550 45.27 -34.47 -8.49
C LYS A 550 45.37 -35.17 -7.14
N TRP A 551 44.24 -35.45 -6.50
CA TRP A 551 44.21 -36.10 -5.19
C TRP A 551 44.40 -37.61 -5.28
N GLN A 552 43.94 -38.28 -6.34
CA GLN A 552 44.15 -39.72 -6.52
C GLN A 552 45.64 -40.06 -6.54
N LYS A 553 46.48 -39.23 -7.18
CA LYS A 553 47.94 -39.39 -7.20
C LYS A 553 48.59 -39.37 -5.81
N LYS A 554 47.97 -38.69 -4.83
CA LYS A 554 48.43 -38.64 -3.43
C LYS A 554 47.86 -39.78 -2.60
N LEU A 555 46.63 -40.18 -2.89
CA LEU A 555 45.92 -41.23 -2.20
C LEU A 555 46.56 -42.60 -2.53
N GLU A 556 46.67 -42.97 -3.81
CA GLU A 556 47.06 -44.32 -4.26
C GLU A 556 48.28 -44.94 -3.54
N PRO A 557 49.39 -44.20 -3.28
CA PRO A 557 50.53 -44.74 -2.53
C PRO A 557 50.18 -45.14 -1.11
N ILE A 558 49.40 -44.31 -0.40
CA ILE A 558 48.96 -44.57 0.98
C ILE A 558 48.01 -45.77 1.01
N HIS A 559 47.11 -45.87 0.02
CA HIS A 559 46.23 -47.02 -0.13
C HIS A 559 46.99 -48.33 -0.29
N THR A 560 48.01 -48.32 -1.15
CA THR A 560 48.86 -49.49 -1.42
C THR A 560 49.62 -49.92 -0.17
N GLN A 561 50.26 -48.96 0.51
CA GLN A 561 50.98 -49.21 1.77
C GLN A 561 50.05 -49.77 2.86
N LEU A 562 48.84 -49.22 2.99
CA LEU A 562 47.86 -49.68 3.96
C LEU A 562 47.41 -51.12 3.68
N ASN A 563 47.15 -51.45 2.41
CA ASN A 563 46.79 -52.81 1.99
C ASN A 563 47.94 -53.82 2.21
N GLU A 564 49.19 -53.43 1.92
CA GLU A 564 50.37 -54.27 2.16
C GLU A 564 50.58 -54.54 3.66
N LEU A 565 50.53 -53.50 4.50
CA LEU A 565 50.71 -53.61 5.95
C LEU A 565 49.64 -54.50 6.60
N LEU A 566 48.39 -54.36 6.17
CA LEU A 566 47.26 -55.11 6.74
C LEU A 566 47.01 -56.45 6.04
N LYS A 567 47.77 -56.76 4.98
CA LYS A 567 47.59 -57.94 4.12
C LYS A 567 46.14 -58.04 3.61
N LYS A 568 45.61 -56.90 3.17
CA LYS A 568 44.27 -56.75 2.60
C LYS A 568 44.39 -56.41 1.12
N SER A 569 43.26 -56.50 0.43
CA SER A 569 43.10 -56.11 -0.97
C SER A 569 41.84 -55.25 -1.09
N TRP A 570 41.74 -54.24 -0.23
CA TRP A 570 40.59 -53.35 -0.22
C TRP A 570 40.61 -52.44 -1.43
N GLU A 571 39.43 -52.19 -1.98
CA GLU A 571 39.20 -51.06 -2.88
C GLU A 571 39.02 -49.77 -2.09
N GLU A 572 39.08 -48.61 -2.77
CA GLU A 572 38.98 -47.29 -2.14
C GLU A 572 37.71 -47.10 -1.27
N TRP A 573 36.60 -47.75 -1.64
CA TRP A 573 35.34 -47.70 -0.89
C TRP A 573 35.24 -48.76 0.22
N GLU A 574 36.21 -49.66 0.34
CA GLU A 574 36.27 -50.74 1.34
C GLU A 574 37.20 -50.42 2.52
N VAL A 575 38.05 -49.38 2.40
CA VAL A 575 38.91 -48.91 3.50
C VAL A 575 38.04 -48.49 4.70
N PRO A 576 38.26 -49.04 5.91
CA PRO A 576 37.43 -48.74 7.09
C PRO A 576 37.68 -47.33 7.62
N ARG A 577 36.70 -46.72 8.30
CA ARG A 577 36.83 -45.36 8.89
C ARG A 577 37.66 -45.34 10.17
N GLU A 578 37.50 -46.36 11.01
CA GLU A 578 38.23 -46.52 12.26
C GLU A 578 39.17 -47.71 12.17
N PRO A 579 40.39 -47.61 12.74
CA PRO A 579 41.30 -48.74 12.76
C PRO A 579 40.82 -49.79 13.78
N GLU A 580 41.06 -51.06 13.53
CA GLU A 580 40.80 -52.07 14.56
C GLU A 580 41.81 -51.92 15.72
N ASN A 581 41.38 -52.23 16.94
CA ASN A 581 42.23 -52.11 18.15
C ASN A 581 43.58 -52.83 18.05
N LYS A 582 43.69 -53.85 17.19
CA LYS A 582 44.88 -54.69 16.98
C LYS A 582 45.85 -54.16 15.92
N TRP A 583 45.54 -53.07 15.23
CA TRP A 583 46.41 -52.51 14.20
C TRP A 583 47.67 -51.89 14.80
N SER A 584 48.78 -51.93 14.05
CA SER A 584 50.00 -51.20 14.39
C SER A 584 49.75 -49.69 14.36
N ASP A 585 50.51 -48.93 15.14
CA ASP A 585 50.38 -47.47 15.17
C ASP A 585 50.73 -46.83 13.81
N GLU A 586 51.61 -47.47 13.04
CA GLU A 586 51.90 -47.10 11.65
C GLU A 586 50.66 -47.23 10.75
N ALA A 587 49.93 -48.35 10.82
CA ALA A 587 48.70 -48.54 10.06
C ALA A 587 47.58 -47.58 10.51
N LYS A 588 47.50 -47.26 11.80
CA LYS A 588 46.55 -46.26 12.33
C LYS A 588 46.85 -44.85 11.80
N ASN A 589 48.12 -44.45 11.78
CA ASN A 589 48.54 -43.15 11.27
C ASN A 589 48.29 -43.02 9.76
N LEU A 590 48.61 -44.06 8.98
CA LEU A 590 48.32 -44.10 7.54
C LEU A 590 46.82 -44.04 7.25
N LEU A 591 45.99 -44.72 8.06
CA LEU A 591 44.53 -44.64 7.94
C LEU A 591 44.01 -43.21 8.20
N GLN A 592 44.53 -42.56 9.24
CA GLN A 592 44.15 -41.18 9.56
C GLN A 592 44.56 -40.21 8.45
N GLU A 593 45.77 -40.36 7.91
CA GLU A 593 46.25 -39.56 6.79
C GLU A 593 45.42 -39.77 5.52
N TRP A 594 45.11 -41.03 5.18
CA TRP A 594 44.23 -41.39 4.07
C TRP A 594 42.87 -40.69 4.14
N TRP A 595 42.20 -40.77 5.29
CA TRP A 595 40.89 -40.15 5.45
C TRP A 595 40.96 -38.63 5.49
N LYS A 596 42.03 -38.06 6.05
CA LYS A 596 42.27 -36.60 5.98
C LYS A 596 42.36 -36.14 4.52
N LEU A 597 43.21 -36.79 3.71
CA LEU A 597 43.36 -36.44 2.29
C LEU A 597 42.08 -36.66 1.49
N LYS A 598 41.30 -37.70 1.80
CA LYS A 598 40.00 -37.96 1.16
C LYS A 598 38.96 -36.89 1.52
N CYS A 599 38.94 -36.43 2.77
CA CYS A 599 38.11 -35.30 3.20
C CYS A 599 38.55 -34.01 2.50
N ASP A 600 39.85 -33.75 2.39
CA ASP A 600 40.38 -32.58 1.69
C ASP A 600 40.02 -32.60 0.19
N ARG A 601 40.10 -33.77 -0.46
CA ARG A 601 39.60 -33.97 -1.84
C ARG A 601 38.13 -33.63 -1.97
N GLN A 602 37.29 -34.13 -1.06
CA GLN A 602 35.85 -33.87 -1.09
C GLN A 602 35.54 -32.39 -0.87
N ASN A 603 36.25 -31.72 0.05
CA ASN A 603 36.10 -30.30 0.30
C ASN A 603 36.47 -29.47 -0.94
N GLU A 604 37.59 -29.76 -1.62
CA GLU A 604 37.98 -29.04 -2.85
C GLU A 604 36.97 -29.28 -4.00
N ILE A 605 36.39 -30.49 -4.10
CA ILE A 605 35.31 -30.78 -5.05
C ILE A 605 34.05 -29.97 -4.70
N ASP A 606 33.62 -29.97 -3.44
CA ASP A 606 32.42 -29.24 -3.00
C ASP A 606 32.59 -27.72 -3.19
N GLU A 607 33.79 -27.18 -2.95
CA GLU A 607 34.14 -25.78 -3.27
C GLU A 607 34.08 -25.48 -4.78
N SER A 608 34.55 -26.41 -5.62
CA SER A 608 34.43 -26.28 -7.08
C SER A 608 32.96 -26.32 -7.51
N ILE A 609 32.14 -27.20 -6.94
CA ILE A 609 30.70 -27.26 -7.22
C ILE A 609 30.04 -25.93 -6.82
N ALA A 610 30.33 -25.41 -5.63
CA ALA A 610 29.76 -24.15 -5.16
C ALA A 610 30.17 -22.94 -6.01
N ARG A 611 31.43 -22.86 -6.47
CA ARG A 611 31.91 -21.80 -7.37
C ARG A 611 31.29 -21.85 -8.76
N ASN A 612 30.99 -23.05 -9.26
CA ASN A 612 30.45 -23.27 -10.61
C ASN A 612 28.92 -23.43 -10.62
N SER A 613 28.23 -23.21 -9.49
CA SER A 613 26.78 -23.27 -9.38
C SER A 613 26.16 -21.88 -9.33
N ASP A 614 24.98 -21.75 -9.94
CA ASP A 614 24.17 -20.55 -9.84
C ASP A 614 23.64 -20.34 -8.41
N SER A 615 23.21 -19.11 -8.13
CA SER A 615 22.54 -18.75 -6.89
C SER A 615 21.26 -18.00 -7.18
N GLU A 616 20.21 -18.27 -6.40
CA GLU A 616 18.95 -17.53 -6.47
C GLU A 616 18.95 -16.37 -5.48
N ILE A 617 18.36 -15.24 -5.89
CA ILE A 617 18.18 -14.06 -5.06
C ILE A 617 16.89 -14.20 -4.25
N LEU A 618 16.96 -13.93 -2.95
CA LEU A 618 15.80 -13.88 -2.06
C LEU A 618 15.30 -12.44 -1.93
N TYR A 619 14.40 -12.03 -2.82
CA TYR A 619 13.90 -10.65 -2.91
C TYR A 619 13.11 -10.18 -1.67
N ASP A 620 12.58 -11.13 -0.89
CA ASP A 620 11.91 -10.93 0.39
C ASP A 620 12.90 -10.89 1.58
N GLN A 621 14.20 -11.08 1.34
CA GLN A 621 15.24 -11.09 2.38
C GLN A 621 16.42 -10.16 2.05
N PRO A 622 16.20 -8.84 1.97
CA PRO A 622 17.28 -7.87 1.97
C PRO A 622 18.07 -7.91 3.28
N TYR A 623 19.29 -7.36 3.25
CA TYR A 623 20.07 -7.14 4.47
C TYR A 623 19.60 -5.86 5.18
N ASP A 624 19.24 -6.00 6.46
CA ASP A 624 18.83 -4.88 7.30
C ASP A 624 20.02 -4.09 7.86
N ASP A 625 19.91 -2.76 7.89
CA ASP A 625 20.73 -1.91 8.77
C ASP A 625 19.98 -1.62 10.08
N LYS A 626 20.39 -2.31 11.14
CA LYS A 626 19.79 -2.15 12.49
C LYS A 626 20.21 -0.87 13.20
N LYS A 627 21.11 -0.07 12.63
CA LYS A 627 21.55 1.22 13.22
C LYS A 627 20.59 2.36 12.90
N ARG A 628 19.75 2.18 11.88
CA ARG A 628 18.83 3.19 11.35
C ARG A 628 17.39 2.72 11.53
N ILE A 629 16.50 3.67 11.77
CA ILE A 629 15.06 3.45 11.77
C ILE A 629 14.50 4.15 10.54
N ARG A 630 13.60 3.46 9.83
CA ARG A 630 12.91 4.06 8.70
C ARG A 630 11.47 4.39 9.05
N VAL A 631 11.03 5.57 8.63
CA VAL A 631 9.64 6.01 8.68
C VAL A 631 9.14 6.28 7.27
N THR A 632 7.84 6.46 7.12
CA THR A 632 7.20 6.76 5.83
C THR A 632 7.82 8.01 5.20
N GLY A 633 8.09 7.94 3.88
CA GLY A 633 8.46 9.10 3.07
C GLY A 633 7.39 10.19 3.02
N PRO A 634 7.71 11.34 2.41
CA PRO A 634 6.73 12.41 2.19
C PRO A 634 5.55 11.92 1.32
N PHE A 635 4.35 12.27 1.74
CA PHE A 635 3.12 11.96 0.98
C PHE A 635 2.09 13.09 1.08
N THR A 636 1.19 13.13 0.10
CA THR A 636 0.10 14.10 0.00
C THR A 636 -1.25 13.43 0.24
N VAL A 637 -2.16 14.18 0.88
CA VAL A 637 -3.59 13.86 0.87
C VAL A 637 -4.25 14.78 -0.15
N GLU A 638 -4.99 14.18 -1.07
CA GLU A 638 -5.54 14.86 -2.24
C GLU A 638 -7.02 14.55 -2.39
N SER A 639 -7.76 15.38 -3.12
CA SER A 639 -9.18 15.13 -3.41
C SER A 639 -9.59 15.66 -4.78
N LEU A 640 -10.72 15.19 -5.29
CA LEU A 640 -11.33 15.70 -6.53
C LEU A 640 -12.05 17.06 -6.35
N SER A 641 -11.99 17.72 -5.18
CA SER A 641 -12.87 18.88 -4.86
C SER A 641 -12.77 20.02 -5.90
N PRO A 642 -13.81 20.31 -6.70
CA PRO A 642 -13.65 21.00 -7.99
C PRO A 642 -14.01 22.52 -8.00
N HIS A 643 -13.73 23.14 -9.15
CA HIS A 643 -13.98 24.55 -9.50
C HIS A 643 -15.40 24.83 -10.00
N ARG A 644 -15.86 26.08 -9.82
CA ARG A 644 -16.74 26.77 -10.79
C ARG A 644 -15.89 27.69 -11.67
N VAL A 645 -16.06 27.56 -12.98
CA VAL A 645 -15.86 28.64 -13.96
C VAL A 645 -17.13 29.46 -13.97
N LEU A 646 -17.08 30.73 -13.59
CA LEU A 646 -18.16 31.66 -13.89
C LEU A 646 -18.19 31.80 -15.41
N SER A 647 -19.31 31.47 -16.03
CA SER A 647 -19.58 31.85 -17.42
C SER A 647 -19.65 33.39 -17.49
N THR A 648 -18.54 34.03 -17.82
CA THR A 648 -18.62 35.32 -18.50
C THR A 648 -19.24 35.09 -19.88
N ASN A 649 -20.02 36.08 -20.32
CA ASN A 649 -20.75 36.12 -21.59
C ASN A 649 -19.84 35.92 -22.81
N GLU A 650 -19.39 34.70 -23.07
CA GLU A 650 -18.81 34.30 -24.34
C GLU A 650 -19.80 33.40 -25.06
N GLU A 651 -20.04 33.71 -26.33
CA GLU A 651 -20.96 33.00 -27.21
C GLU A 651 -20.51 31.54 -27.38
N ARG A 652 -21.18 30.64 -26.66
CA ARG A 652 -21.10 29.19 -26.86
C ARG A 652 -22.16 28.75 -27.88
N PRO A 653 -21.97 27.63 -28.61
CA PRO A 653 -23.00 27.06 -29.47
C PRO A 653 -24.30 26.81 -28.69
N ALA A 654 -25.45 27.17 -29.27
CA ALA A 654 -26.74 27.12 -28.59
C ALA A 654 -27.09 25.74 -28.01
N SER A 655 -26.65 24.65 -28.64
CA SER A 655 -26.89 23.27 -28.17
C SER A 655 -26.10 22.90 -26.91
N GLU A 656 -24.89 23.44 -26.72
CA GLU A 656 -24.12 23.25 -25.48
C GLU A 656 -24.65 24.14 -24.36
N ALA A 657 -25.05 25.38 -24.67
CA ALA A 657 -25.67 26.28 -23.71
C ALA A 657 -27.01 25.71 -23.19
N GLU A 658 -27.86 25.19 -24.08
CA GLU A 658 -29.15 24.57 -23.72
C GLU A 658 -28.97 23.26 -22.92
N GLY A 659 -27.98 22.42 -23.27
CA GLY A 659 -27.68 21.19 -22.55
C GLY A 659 -27.14 21.43 -21.13
N ILE A 660 -26.31 22.46 -20.95
CA ILE A 660 -25.77 22.86 -19.64
C ILE A 660 -26.87 23.53 -18.78
N GLN A 661 -27.72 24.36 -19.38
CA GLN A 661 -28.82 25.01 -18.68
C GLN A 661 -29.85 23.99 -18.18
N GLN A 662 -30.26 23.02 -19.01
CA GLN A 662 -31.19 21.94 -18.61
C GLN A 662 -30.62 21.03 -17.51
N ALA A 663 -29.32 20.73 -17.54
CA ALA A 663 -28.68 19.91 -16.51
C ALA A 663 -28.59 20.66 -15.15
N SER A 664 -28.30 21.97 -15.19
CA SER A 664 -28.24 22.83 -14.00
C SER A 664 -29.61 23.02 -13.35
N ASP A 665 -30.65 23.28 -14.15
CA ASP A 665 -32.02 23.44 -13.67
C ASP A 665 -32.52 22.15 -13.00
N ASN A 666 -32.16 20.97 -13.55
CA ASN A 666 -32.48 19.68 -12.94
C ASN A 666 -31.73 19.42 -11.61
N PHE A 667 -30.49 19.89 -11.48
CA PHE A 667 -29.72 19.77 -10.23
C PHE A 667 -30.36 20.60 -9.10
N GLU A 668 -30.63 21.89 -9.34
CA GLU A 668 -31.18 22.80 -8.33
C GLU A 668 -32.57 22.33 -7.86
N ILE A 669 -33.44 21.93 -8.79
CA ILE A 669 -34.76 21.37 -8.46
C ILE A 669 -34.62 20.12 -7.58
N ARG A 670 -33.70 19.21 -7.92
CA ARG A 670 -33.43 18.00 -7.12
C ARG A 670 -32.94 18.34 -5.71
N ILE A 671 -32.06 19.34 -5.56
CA ILE A 671 -31.61 19.81 -4.26
C ILE A 671 -32.78 20.36 -3.45
N ILE A 672 -33.61 21.22 -4.04
CA ILE A 672 -34.77 21.84 -3.36
C ILE A 672 -35.76 20.78 -2.90
N GLU A 673 -36.10 19.80 -3.74
CA GLU A 673 -37.00 18.72 -3.37
C GLU A 673 -36.48 17.89 -2.21
N ASN A 674 -35.19 17.54 -2.24
CA ASN A 674 -34.56 16.77 -1.18
C ASN A 674 -34.42 17.59 0.09
N LEU A 675 -34.15 18.90 0.00
CA LEU A 675 -34.09 19.82 1.13
C LEU A 675 -35.47 19.99 1.79
N LYS A 676 -36.54 20.03 0.99
CA LYS A 676 -37.93 20.03 1.49
C LYS A 676 -38.27 18.75 2.26
N LYS A 677 -37.86 17.58 1.74
CA LYS A 677 -38.10 16.26 2.37
C LYS A 677 -37.20 16.04 3.61
N ALA A 678 -35.96 16.50 3.55
CA ALA A 678 -34.93 16.21 4.54
C ALA A 678 -34.77 17.32 5.59
N GLY A 679 -35.08 18.57 5.32
CA GLY A 679 -34.75 19.65 6.23
C GLY A 679 -33.24 19.75 6.52
N VAL A 680 -32.87 20.59 7.49
CA VAL A 680 -31.47 20.82 7.89
C VAL A 680 -31.26 20.34 9.33
N GLN A 681 -30.15 19.66 9.63
CA GLN A 681 -29.88 19.10 10.96
C GLN A 681 -28.41 19.21 11.38
N ASN A 682 -28.11 18.91 12.64
CA ASN A 682 -26.74 18.94 13.21
C ASN A 682 -26.30 17.60 13.84
N GLY A 683 -26.97 16.49 13.50
CA GLY A 683 -26.67 15.16 14.01
C GLY A 683 -27.47 14.73 15.25
N LYS A 684 -28.26 15.63 15.87
CA LYS A 684 -29.26 15.28 16.89
C LYS A 684 -30.66 15.27 16.29
N LYS A 685 -31.42 14.20 16.56
CA LYS A 685 -32.73 13.93 15.94
C LYS A 685 -33.78 15.01 16.26
N ASP A 686 -33.69 15.64 17.43
CA ASP A 686 -34.64 16.63 17.94
C ASP A 686 -34.26 18.08 17.57
N GLU A 687 -33.14 18.27 16.85
CA GLU A 687 -32.56 19.55 16.43
C GLU A 687 -32.53 19.60 14.88
N ARG A 688 -33.72 19.45 14.26
CA ARG A 688 -33.90 19.46 12.80
C ARG A 688 -34.86 20.56 12.37
N LEU A 689 -34.38 21.47 11.53
CA LEU A 689 -35.17 22.52 10.87
C LEU A 689 -35.99 21.89 9.75
N LYS A 690 -37.32 22.03 9.82
CA LYS A 690 -38.28 21.57 8.81
C LYS A 690 -38.98 22.76 8.20
N PHE A 691 -39.16 22.73 6.89
CA PHE A 691 -39.85 23.77 6.14
C PHE A 691 -41.36 23.45 6.07
N GLU A 692 -42.22 24.43 6.30
CA GLU A 692 -43.66 24.33 6.05
C GLU A 692 -43.94 24.34 4.54
N TYR A 693 -43.22 25.21 3.83
CA TYR A 693 -43.09 25.16 2.37
C TYR A 693 -41.70 25.59 1.94
N LEU A 694 -41.30 25.11 0.77
CA LEU A 694 -40.06 25.48 0.09
C LEU A 694 -40.32 25.34 -1.40
N GLU A 695 -40.15 26.43 -2.15
CA GLU A 695 -40.41 26.51 -3.59
C GLU A 695 -39.26 27.21 -4.33
N PRO A 696 -39.01 26.89 -5.61
CA PRO A 696 -37.99 27.57 -6.41
C PRO A 696 -38.27 29.08 -6.53
N TYR A 697 -37.20 29.88 -6.45
CA TYR A 697 -37.25 31.33 -6.54
C TYR A 697 -36.27 31.82 -7.62
N PRO A 698 -36.68 32.69 -8.56
CA PRO A 698 -35.84 33.13 -9.67
C PRO A 698 -34.88 34.27 -9.25
N GLY A 699 -34.08 34.03 -8.21
CA GLY A 699 -33.03 34.94 -7.76
C GLY A 699 -31.72 34.74 -8.50
N THR A 700 -30.82 35.72 -8.41
CA THR A 700 -29.47 35.62 -9.00
C THR A 700 -28.56 34.72 -8.15
N TRP A 701 -28.70 34.80 -6.83
CA TRP A 701 -27.93 34.06 -5.84
C TRP A 701 -28.82 33.27 -4.87
N ILE A 702 -30.14 33.43 -4.96
CA ILE A 702 -31.14 32.69 -4.18
C ILE A 702 -31.98 31.86 -5.14
N GLN A 703 -31.93 30.54 -4.99
CA GLN A 703 -32.59 29.58 -5.88
C GLN A 703 -33.92 29.07 -5.32
N ALA A 704 -34.18 29.23 -4.02
CA ALA A 704 -35.45 28.88 -3.41
C ALA A 704 -35.81 29.77 -2.23
N GLU A 705 -37.10 29.86 -1.94
CA GLU A 705 -37.63 30.51 -0.75
C GLU A 705 -38.61 29.62 -0.01
N GLY A 706 -38.72 29.84 1.30
CA GLY A 706 -39.61 29.06 2.16
C GLY A 706 -39.88 29.72 3.50
N GLU A 707 -40.61 29.00 4.33
CA GLU A 707 -40.89 29.36 5.72
C GLU A 707 -40.70 28.17 6.66
N TYR A 708 -40.24 28.44 7.88
CA TYR A 708 -40.19 27.45 8.95
C TYR A 708 -40.77 28.04 10.24
N VAL A 709 -41.27 27.16 11.11
CA VAL A 709 -41.80 27.52 12.43
C VAL A 709 -40.80 27.09 13.50
N ASP A 710 -40.39 28.02 14.35
CA ASP A 710 -39.50 27.72 15.48
C ASP A 710 -40.23 27.00 16.63
N LYS A 711 -39.48 26.62 17.67
CA LYS A 711 -40.05 25.93 18.86
C LYS A 711 -41.06 26.79 19.64
N ASP A 712 -41.00 28.10 19.49
CA ASP A 712 -41.86 29.08 20.16
C ASP A 712 -43.12 29.40 19.34
N GLY A 713 -43.27 28.81 18.15
CA GLY A 713 -44.42 28.97 17.26
C GLY A 713 -44.34 30.21 16.35
N THR A 714 -43.18 30.84 16.23
CA THR A 714 -42.96 32.00 15.35
C THR A 714 -42.55 31.53 13.95
N THR A 715 -43.20 32.08 12.92
CA THR A 715 -42.86 31.80 11.52
C THR A 715 -41.74 32.72 11.05
N HIS A 716 -40.69 32.14 10.46
CA HIS A 716 -39.53 32.83 9.91
C HIS A 716 -39.41 32.58 8.41
N LYS A 717 -39.06 33.63 7.66
CA LYS A 717 -38.80 33.51 6.22
C LYS A 717 -37.37 33.09 5.95
N VAL A 718 -37.20 32.14 5.04
CA VAL A 718 -35.88 31.59 4.69
C VAL A 718 -35.62 31.64 3.18
N GLY A 719 -34.45 32.15 2.81
CA GLY A 719 -33.90 32.05 1.46
C GLY A 719 -32.87 30.92 1.38
N ILE A 720 -32.81 30.21 0.25
CA ILE A 720 -31.82 29.16 -0.01
C ILE A 720 -30.90 29.59 -1.15
N SER A 721 -29.60 29.59 -0.87
CA SER A 721 -28.56 29.70 -1.89
C SER A 721 -27.92 28.34 -2.10
N ILE A 722 -27.90 27.84 -3.34
CA ILE A 722 -27.37 26.53 -3.69
C ILE A 722 -25.99 26.71 -4.34
N GLY A 723 -25.00 26.10 -3.72
CA GLY A 723 -23.64 25.97 -4.23
C GLY A 723 -23.57 25.01 -5.40
N SER A 724 -22.48 25.09 -6.17
CA SER A 724 -22.28 24.26 -7.35
C SER A 724 -22.29 22.76 -7.02
N GLU A 725 -22.80 21.97 -7.96
CA GLU A 725 -22.76 20.50 -7.95
C GLU A 725 -21.34 19.94 -7.72
N TYR A 726 -20.35 20.64 -8.27
CA TYR A 726 -18.94 20.26 -8.31
C TYR A 726 -18.06 21.40 -7.78
N GLY A 727 -18.55 22.25 -6.88
CA GLY A 727 -17.80 23.43 -6.44
C GLY A 727 -17.87 23.69 -4.94
N THR A 728 -16.90 24.47 -4.47
CA THR A 728 -16.88 25.06 -3.13
C THR A 728 -17.65 26.37 -3.12
N VAL A 729 -18.46 26.58 -2.09
CA VAL A 729 -19.06 27.88 -1.84
C VAL A 729 -18.00 28.79 -1.22
N GLY A 730 -17.67 29.85 -1.96
CA GLY A 730 -16.72 30.86 -1.51
C GLY A 730 -17.37 32.00 -0.72
N SER A 731 -16.52 32.78 -0.08
CA SER A 731 -16.90 34.00 0.63
C SER A 731 -17.74 34.98 -0.20
N ASP A 732 -17.35 35.18 -1.46
CA ASP A 732 -18.01 36.16 -2.32
C ASP A 732 -19.43 35.71 -2.69
N GLN A 733 -19.65 34.41 -2.93
CA GLN A 733 -21.00 33.86 -3.15
C GLN A 733 -21.91 34.10 -1.94
N ILE A 734 -21.40 33.88 -0.72
CA ILE A 734 -22.17 34.10 0.51
C ILE A 734 -22.52 35.58 0.67
N LYS A 735 -21.57 36.48 0.40
CA LYS A 735 -21.81 37.93 0.47
C LYS A 735 -22.84 38.40 -0.54
N GLU A 736 -22.77 37.95 -1.79
CA GLU A 736 -23.73 38.34 -2.83
C GLU A 736 -25.11 37.74 -2.55
N ALA A 737 -25.20 36.48 -2.13
CA ALA A 737 -26.44 35.86 -1.68
C ALA A 737 -27.05 36.60 -0.47
N ALA A 738 -26.23 37.02 0.50
CA ALA A 738 -26.66 37.81 1.64
C ALA A 738 -27.16 39.20 1.24
N LYS A 739 -26.48 39.88 0.30
CA LYS A 739 -26.95 41.18 -0.23
C LYS A 739 -28.31 41.04 -0.89
N GLU A 740 -28.49 40.01 -1.72
CA GLU A 740 -29.76 39.74 -2.39
C GLU A 740 -30.88 39.42 -1.37
N ALA A 741 -30.57 38.61 -0.35
CA ALA A 741 -31.52 38.27 0.71
C ALA A 741 -32.00 39.49 1.51
N VAL A 742 -31.10 40.46 1.74
CA VAL A 742 -31.42 41.71 2.45
C VAL A 742 -32.16 42.72 1.56
N GLN A 743 -31.79 42.83 0.28
CA GLN A 743 -32.36 43.83 -0.65
C GLN A 743 -33.74 43.44 -1.19
N GLY A 744 -33.99 42.15 -1.37
CA GLY A 744 -35.18 41.69 -2.10
C GLY A 744 -36.44 41.51 -1.25
N LEU A 745 -36.35 40.80 -0.10
CA LEU A 745 -37.52 40.02 0.37
C LEU A 745 -37.69 39.93 1.90
N GLY A 746 -36.76 40.49 2.70
CA GLY A 746 -36.88 40.51 4.16
C GLY A 746 -36.80 39.12 4.80
N TYR A 747 -35.87 38.27 4.35
CA TYR A 747 -35.62 36.97 4.97
C TYR A 747 -35.00 37.13 6.36
N ASP A 748 -35.41 36.24 7.27
CA ASP A 748 -34.85 36.13 8.63
C ASP A 748 -33.63 35.19 8.63
N LEU A 749 -33.62 34.20 7.73
CA LEU A 749 -32.57 33.19 7.58
C LEU A 749 -32.16 33.03 6.10
N LEU A 750 -30.86 32.91 5.83
CA LEU A 750 -30.30 32.50 4.55
C LEU A 750 -29.55 31.18 4.76
N ILE A 751 -30.02 30.11 4.14
CA ILE A 751 -29.33 28.81 4.16
C ILE A 751 -28.48 28.72 2.90
N VAL A 752 -27.16 28.58 3.08
CA VAL A 752 -26.23 28.41 1.96
C VAL A 752 -25.81 26.94 1.91
N CYS A 753 -26.31 26.22 0.91
CA CYS A 753 -26.07 24.80 0.69
C CYS A 753 -24.82 24.59 -0.16
N GLY A 754 -23.91 23.69 0.22
CA GLY A 754 -22.71 23.38 -0.58
C GLY A 754 -22.10 22.03 -0.25
N PHE A 755 -21.52 21.31 -1.22
CA PHE A 755 -20.79 20.06 -0.95
C PHE A 755 -19.43 20.32 -0.25
N ALA A 756 -18.87 21.50 -0.49
CA ALA A 756 -17.65 21.99 0.11
C ALA A 756 -17.69 23.54 0.28
N PHE A 757 -16.85 24.09 1.16
CA PHE A 757 -16.81 25.52 1.50
C PHE A 757 -15.35 25.97 1.64
N ASP A 758 -15.09 27.25 1.34
CA ASP A 758 -13.75 27.81 1.49
C ASP A 758 -13.36 28.01 2.96
N PRO A 759 -12.06 27.94 3.31
CA PRO A 759 -11.58 28.09 4.69
C PRO A 759 -11.97 29.42 5.37
N GLY A 760 -12.29 30.47 4.59
CA GLY A 760 -12.70 31.79 5.09
C GLY A 760 -14.22 32.01 5.21
N VAL A 761 -15.05 31.01 4.87
CA VAL A 761 -16.53 31.10 4.95
C VAL A 761 -17.01 31.25 6.41
N SER A 762 -16.27 30.66 7.35
CA SER A 762 -16.51 30.70 8.80
C SER A 762 -16.53 32.13 9.39
N GLU A 763 -15.81 33.09 8.81
CA GLU A 763 -15.89 34.47 9.29
C GLU A 763 -17.16 35.20 8.82
N GLN A 764 -17.79 34.68 7.77
CA GLN A 764 -18.94 35.28 7.07
C GLN A 764 -20.26 34.58 7.37
N SER A 765 -20.23 33.45 8.09
CA SER A 765 -21.37 32.78 8.72
C SER A 765 -21.98 33.60 9.89
N LYS A 766 -21.84 34.92 9.84
CA LYS A 766 -22.31 35.86 10.86
C LYS A 766 -23.54 36.61 10.38
N ARG A 767 -24.32 37.06 11.36
CA ARG A 767 -25.56 37.81 11.19
C ARG A 767 -25.31 39.10 10.39
N PHE A 768 -25.95 39.26 9.24
CA PHE A 768 -25.97 40.51 8.49
C PHE A 768 -27.21 41.33 8.89
N GLY A 769 -27.04 42.19 9.90
CA GLY A 769 -28.16 42.95 10.46
C GLY A 769 -29.16 42.02 11.14
N LYS A 770 -30.37 41.88 10.57
CA LYS A 770 -31.40 40.93 11.04
C LYS A 770 -31.29 39.54 10.43
N LEU A 771 -30.64 39.42 9.26
CA LEU A 771 -30.51 38.17 8.51
C LEU A 771 -29.46 37.27 9.18
N GLN A 772 -29.84 36.03 9.48
CA GLN A 772 -28.95 34.98 9.95
C GLN A 772 -28.48 34.13 8.76
N ILE A 773 -27.21 33.73 8.72
CA ILE A 773 -26.68 32.86 7.65
C ILE A 773 -26.38 31.48 8.24
N LEU A 774 -26.88 30.44 7.56
CA LEU A 774 -26.66 29.05 7.93
C LEU A 774 -25.93 28.31 6.82
N VAL A 775 -24.65 28.04 7.06
CA VAL A 775 -23.81 27.27 6.15
C VAL A 775 -24.16 25.79 6.30
N THR A 776 -24.70 25.19 5.24
CA THR A 776 -25.24 23.83 5.26
C THR A 776 -24.51 22.96 4.25
N ARG A 777 -23.85 21.93 4.76
CA ARG A 777 -23.17 20.94 3.92
C ARG A 777 -24.18 19.98 3.30
N MET A 778 -24.18 19.95 1.98
CA MET A 778 -24.89 18.96 1.19
C MET A 778 -24.13 17.63 1.22
N ASN A 779 -24.86 16.54 1.43
CA ASN A 779 -24.32 15.19 1.28
C ASN A 779 -24.25 14.85 -0.20
N THR A 780 -23.10 14.37 -0.68
CA THR A 780 -22.81 14.01 -2.07
C THR A 780 -23.79 12.99 -2.67
N ASP A 781 -24.60 12.34 -1.84
CA ASP A 781 -25.80 11.57 -2.20
C ASP A 781 -26.76 12.29 -3.12
N LEU A 782 -26.87 13.60 -2.92
CA LEU A 782 -27.71 14.47 -3.69
C LEU A 782 -27.28 14.53 -5.16
N LEU A 783 -26.11 14.00 -5.51
CA LEU A 783 -25.60 13.85 -6.87
C LEU A 783 -26.11 12.59 -7.58
N LEU A 784 -26.57 11.59 -6.82
CA LEU A 784 -26.77 10.20 -7.29
C LEU A 784 -28.22 9.85 -7.72
N GLY A 785 -29.11 10.83 -7.82
CA GLY A 785 -30.49 10.67 -8.35
C GLY A 785 -31.54 10.19 -7.33
N ASP A 786 -32.83 10.50 -7.61
CA ASP A 786 -33.94 10.40 -6.64
C ASP A 786 -34.37 8.97 -6.25
N GLU A 787 -34.01 7.95 -7.04
CA GLU A 787 -34.40 6.56 -6.74
C GLU A 787 -33.55 5.92 -5.64
N MET A 788 -32.29 6.35 -5.49
CA MET A 788 -31.37 5.87 -4.45
C MET A 788 -31.61 6.56 -3.11
N LEU A 789 -32.05 7.82 -3.11
CA LEU A 789 -32.39 8.60 -1.92
C LEU A 789 -33.57 8.02 -1.12
N LYS A 790 -34.48 7.27 -1.77
CA LYS A 790 -35.63 6.62 -1.12
C LYS A 790 -35.24 5.51 -0.12
N LYS A 791 -34.06 4.91 -0.24
CA LYS A 791 -33.62 3.75 0.59
C LYS A 791 -32.63 4.10 1.70
N THR A 792 -31.91 5.22 1.58
CA THR A 792 -30.85 5.63 2.53
C THR A 792 -31.40 6.26 3.81
N GLY A 793 -32.68 6.66 3.80
CA GLY A 793 -33.30 7.44 4.87
C GLY A 793 -32.91 8.91 4.77
N SER A 794 -33.88 9.82 4.88
CA SER A 794 -33.70 11.27 4.76
C SER A 794 -32.98 11.91 5.95
N GLY A 795 -32.20 11.14 6.69
CA GLY A 795 -31.60 11.52 7.96
C GLY A 795 -30.56 12.62 7.79
N ASN A 796 -29.64 12.53 6.82
CA ASN A 796 -28.38 13.29 6.86
C ASN A 796 -28.01 14.01 5.55
N LEU A 797 -28.99 14.42 4.74
CA LEU A 797 -28.73 15.00 3.42
C LEU A 797 -28.21 16.45 3.49
N PHE A 798 -28.57 17.19 4.55
CA PHE A 798 -28.18 18.59 4.74
C PHE A 798 -27.78 18.78 6.19
N MET A 799 -26.47 18.99 6.43
CA MET A 799 -25.90 19.09 7.77
C MET A 799 -25.25 20.44 8.02
N VAL A 800 -25.51 21.03 9.18
CA VAL A 800 -24.79 22.24 9.62
C VAL A 800 -23.45 21.82 10.21
N PHE A 801 -22.37 22.45 9.77
CA PHE A 801 -21.02 22.14 10.23
C PHE A 801 -20.58 23.04 11.37
N GLY A 802 -19.78 22.50 12.28
CA GLY A 802 -19.19 23.24 13.39
C GLY A 802 -17.75 23.69 13.20
N GLU A 803 -17.36 24.81 13.79
CA GLU A 803 -15.99 25.32 13.68
C GLU A 803 -15.07 24.72 14.75
N PRO A 804 -13.75 24.61 14.52
CA PRO A 804 -12.81 24.37 15.61
C PRO A 804 -12.93 25.49 16.63
N ASP A 805 -13.33 25.16 17.87
CA ASP A 805 -13.24 26.07 19.00
C ASP A 805 -11.81 26.00 19.52
N ILE A 806 -11.02 27.04 19.27
CA ILE A 806 -9.64 27.11 19.71
C ILE A 806 -9.36 28.41 20.45
N GLU A 807 -8.44 28.33 21.40
CA GLU A 807 -7.87 29.47 22.08
C GLU A 807 -6.38 29.58 21.79
N ILE A 808 -5.95 30.74 21.29
CA ILE A 808 -4.53 31.03 21.04
C ILE A 808 -3.99 31.84 22.22
N LYS A 809 -3.01 31.28 22.93
CA LYS A 809 -2.36 31.91 24.08
C LYS A 809 -0.93 32.30 23.73
N ARG A 810 -0.57 33.56 23.99
CA ARG A 810 0.81 34.05 23.92
C ARG A 810 1.48 33.87 25.28
N LEU A 811 2.65 33.24 25.27
CA LEU A 811 3.47 33.01 26.46
C LEU A 811 4.43 34.19 26.70
N ASP A 812 4.94 34.29 27.93
CA ASP A 812 5.84 35.38 28.36
C ASP A 812 7.16 35.43 27.58
N ASP A 813 7.56 34.31 26.96
CA ASP A 813 8.76 34.20 26.11
C ASP A 813 8.52 34.58 24.64
N GLY A 814 7.31 35.04 24.29
CA GLY A 814 6.93 35.43 22.93
C GLY A 814 6.44 34.27 22.05
N LYS A 815 6.41 33.04 22.56
CA LYS A 815 5.86 31.89 21.84
C LYS A 815 4.33 31.83 21.93
N ILE A 816 3.75 31.02 21.06
CA ILE A 816 2.32 30.80 20.97
C ILE A 816 2.01 29.33 21.26
N THR A 817 0.92 29.11 21.99
CA THR A 817 0.27 27.80 22.15
C THR A 817 -1.17 27.89 21.66
N VAL A 818 -1.65 26.79 21.09
CA VAL A 818 -3.03 26.62 20.62
C VAL A 818 -3.70 25.57 21.47
N GLU A 819 -4.82 25.90 22.10
CA GLU A 819 -5.65 24.99 22.87
C GLU A 819 -6.94 24.70 22.09
N LEU A 820 -7.21 23.42 21.86
CA LEU A 820 -8.43 22.94 21.21
C LEU A 820 -9.48 22.65 22.30
N LYS A 821 -10.59 23.37 22.27
CA LYS A 821 -11.71 23.18 23.21
C LYS A 821 -12.74 22.17 22.70
N GLY A 822 -12.83 22.02 21.38
CA GLY A 822 -13.76 21.11 20.74
C GLY A 822 -14.13 21.53 19.31
N LEU A 823 -15.28 21.04 18.84
CA LEU A 823 -15.94 21.52 17.62
C LEU A 823 -17.26 22.19 18.00
N ASP A 824 -17.48 23.42 17.55
CA ASP A 824 -18.66 24.24 17.79
C ASP A 824 -19.86 23.74 16.98
N ILE A 825 -20.73 22.92 17.56
CA ILE A 825 -21.93 22.43 16.87
C ILE A 825 -23.00 23.52 16.88
N TYR A 826 -23.45 23.91 15.69
CA TYR A 826 -24.58 24.83 15.52
C TYR A 826 -25.92 24.10 15.65
N ASP A 827 -26.86 24.65 16.42
CA ASP A 827 -28.24 24.16 16.53
C ASP A 827 -29.14 24.88 15.49
N PRO A 828 -29.58 24.19 14.42
CA PRO A 828 -30.38 24.80 13.36
C PRO A 828 -31.77 25.22 13.81
N THR A 829 -32.26 24.75 14.97
CA THR A 829 -33.59 25.10 15.48
C THR A 829 -33.59 26.32 16.39
N THR A 830 -32.49 26.57 17.10
CA THR A 830 -32.36 27.69 18.06
C THR A 830 -31.42 28.78 17.59
N GLY A 831 -30.54 28.47 16.63
CA GLY A 831 -29.49 29.38 16.17
C GLY A 831 -28.32 29.54 17.14
N GLU A 832 -28.26 28.72 18.21
CA GLU A 832 -27.18 28.73 19.19
C GLU A 832 -25.97 27.88 18.76
N ILE A 833 -24.78 28.29 19.16
CA ILE A 833 -23.53 27.52 18.99
C ILE A 833 -23.21 26.82 20.31
N ARG A 834 -22.91 25.52 20.26
CA ARG A 834 -22.49 24.73 21.43
C ARG A 834 -21.19 23.97 21.15
N SER A 835 -20.17 24.18 21.96
CA SER A 835 -18.91 23.43 21.81
C SER A 835 -19.07 21.96 22.23
N SER A 836 -18.64 21.04 21.36
CA SER A 836 -18.52 19.62 21.66
C SER A 836 -17.24 19.31 22.43
N SER A 837 -17.08 18.06 22.88
CA SER A 837 -15.92 17.62 23.65
C SER A 837 -14.73 17.26 22.75
N THR A 838 -13.50 17.55 23.19
CA THR A 838 -12.26 17.11 22.52
C THR A 838 -12.17 15.59 22.35
N LYS A 839 -12.89 14.82 23.19
CA LYS A 839 -13.02 13.36 23.07
C LYS A 839 -13.68 12.87 21.77
N ASP A 840 -14.38 13.74 21.05
CA ASP A 840 -15.03 13.38 19.77
C ASP A 840 -14.09 13.61 18.56
N ILE A 841 -12.86 14.05 18.83
CA ILE A 841 -11.84 14.40 17.84
C ILE A 841 -10.84 13.24 17.74
N ALA A 842 -10.67 12.72 16.51
CA ALA A 842 -9.73 11.65 16.24
C ALA A 842 -8.29 12.18 16.20
N CYS A 843 -8.07 13.27 15.47
CA CYS A 843 -6.79 13.94 15.38
C CYS A 843 -6.97 15.41 14.97
N TRP A 844 -5.95 16.21 15.27
CA TRP A 844 -5.88 17.59 14.80
C TRP A 844 -4.44 17.96 14.44
N PHE A 845 -4.32 18.84 13.44
CA PHE A 845 -3.07 19.22 12.80
C PHE A 845 -2.91 20.74 12.82
N ILE A 846 -1.68 21.21 12.94
CA ILE A 846 -1.36 22.64 12.91
C ILE A 846 -0.28 22.90 11.86
N ASP A 847 -0.57 23.84 10.98
CA ASP A 847 0.43 24.56 10.20
C ASP A 847 0.81 25.84 10.96
N THR A 848 1.99 25.82 11.58
CA THR A 848 2.49 26.90 12.46
C THR A 848 2.92 28.17 11.72
N ASN A 849 2.96 28.14 10.39
CA ASN A 849 3.42 29.21 9.50
C ASN A 849 2.79 28.96 8.13
N TYR A 850 1.48 29.11 8.09
CA TYR A 850 0.65 28.88 6.93
C TYR A 850 0.88 29.98 5.90
N ASN A 851 1.14 29.59 4.66
CA ASN A 851 1.55 30.50 3.59
C ASN A 851 0.42 30.89 2.62
N ASP A 852 -0.83 30.47 2.87
CA ASP A 852 -1.96 30.58 1.94
C ASP A 852 -1.72 29.86 0.58
N GLU A 853 -0.75 28.94 0.50
CA GLU A 853 -0.44 28.20 -0.74
C GLU A 853 -0.57 26.68 -0.52
N SER A 854 -0.32 26.17 0.68
CA SER A 854 -0.45 24.76 1.01
C SER A 854 -0.57 24.57 2.52
N PHE A 855 -1.42 23.64 2.93
CA PHE A 855 -1.44 23.18 4.32
C PHE A 855 -0.35 22.14 4.60
N PHE A 856 0.65 22.50 5.42
CA PHE A 856 1.71 21.61 5.88
C PHE A 856 1.42 21.10 7.29
N VAL A 857 1.34 19.78 7.45
CA VAL A 857 1.18 19.18 8.78
C VAL A 857 2.52 19.28 9.53
N ARG A 858 2.71 20.36 10.29
CA ARG A 858 3.93 20.59 11.08
C ARG A 858 3.80 20.06 12.50
N HIS A 859 2.64 20.25 13.13
CA HIS A 859 2.29 19.56 14.36
C HIS A 859 1.10 18.62 14.13
N ALA A 860 1.11 17.47 14.82
CA ALA A 860 0.02 16.52 14.81
C ALA A 860 -0.28 16.02 16.22
N TYR A 861 -1.56 15.91 16.56
CA TYR A 861 -2.04 15.56 17.89
C TYR A 861 -3.24 14.60 17.80
N PHE A 862 -3.41 13.75 18.81
CA PHE A 862 -4.38 12.66 18.83
C PHE A 862 -5.12 12.64 20.16
N THR A 863 -6.39 13.05 20.16
CA THR A 863 -7.24 13.14 21.37
C THR A 863 -8.18 11.93 21.53
N GLY A 864 -8.15 10.99 20.57
CA GLY A 864 -8.92 9.75 20.58
C GLY A 864 -8.36 8.66 21.50
N ALA A 865 -9.08 7.53 21.60
CA ALA A 865 -8.70 6.41 22.47
C ALA A 865 -7.50 5.57 21.99
N ASP A 866 -7.11 5.69 20.72
CA ASP A 866 -5.99 4.95 20.14
C ASP A 866 -4.66 5.67 20.35
N GLU A 867 -3.56 4.90 20.47
CA GLU A 867 -2.18 5.41 20.60
C GLU A 867 -1.35 5.12 19.33
N PRO A 868 -1.43 5.93 18.24
CA PRO A 868 -0.80 5.61 16.96
C PRO A 868 0.72 5.43 17.05
N TYR A 869 1.40 6.26 17.84
CA TYR A 869 2.86 6.27 17.95
C TYR A 869 3.43 5.25 18.94
N LYS A 870 2.62 4.38 19.54
CA LYS A 870 3.06 3.42 20.57
C LYS A 870 4.26 2.57 20.16
N LYS A 871 4.32 2.10 18.91
CA LYS A 871 5.45 1.32 18.38
C LYS A 871 6.73 2.15 18.32
N LEU A 872 6.65 3.37 17.77
CA LEU A 872 7.78 4.31 17.71
C LEU A 872 8.23 4.75 19.11
N LYS A 873 7.30 5.03 20.04
CA LYS A 873 7.58 5.32 21.47
C LYS A 873 8.40 4.20 22.10
N LYS A 874 8.05 2.93 21.84
CA LYS A 874 8.81 1.77 22.35
C LYS A 874 10.23 1.70 21.78
N THR A 875 10.40 1.96 20.48
CA THR A 875 11.70 1.90 19.80
C THR A 875 12.61 3.06 20.22
N LEU A 876 12.05 4.27 20.37
CA LEU A 876 12.79 5.50 20.67
C LEU A 876 12.82 5.86 22.16
N LYS A 877 12.37 4.96 23.04
CA LYS A 877 12.26 5.20 24.50
C LYS A 877 13.56 5.66 25.17
N ALA A 878 14.72 5.27 24.62
CA ALA A 878 16.02 5.66 25.16
C ALA A 878 16.46 7.08 24.75
N GLU A 879 15.78 7.70 23.77
CA GLU A 879 16.21 8.95 23.12
C GLU A 879 15.21 10.11 23.26
N VAL A 880 13.93 9.80 23.45
CA VAL A 880 12.85 10.77 23.58
C VAL A 880 12.15 10.58 24.93
N ASP A 881 11.97 11.68 25.66
CA ASP A 881 11.34 11.68 26.99
C ASP A 881 9.89 11.20 26.92
N GLU A 882 9.41 10.56 27.99
CA GLU A 882 8.04 10.05 28.09
C GLU A 882 7.03 11.21 28.01
N ASP A 883 7.35 12.35 28.63
CA ASP A 883 6.55 13.58 28.58
C ASP A 883 6.38 14.14 27.16
N ALA A 884 7.41 13.99 26.30
CA ALA A 884 7.35 14.47 24.92
C ALA A 884 6.42 13.60 24.04
N TRP A 885 6.32 12.30 24.35
CA TRP A 885 5.34 11.43 23.71
C TRP A 885 3.93 11.69 24.23
N ASP A 886 3.77 12.03 25.50
CA ASP A 886 2.45 12.29 26.07
C ASP A 886 1.86 13.62 25.55
N ALA A 887 2.71 14.58 25.17
CA ALA A 887 2.32 15.81 24.49
C ALA A 887 1.62 15.59 23.12
N LEU A 888 1.82 14.44 22.46
CA LEU A 888 1.10 14.07 21.24
C LEU A 888 -0.38 13.78 21.50
N TYR A 889 -0.73 13.45 22.74
CA TYR A 889 -2.08 13.05 23.16
C TYR A 889 -2.80 14.18 23.91
N SER A 890 -2.45 15.42 23.60
CA SER A 890 -2.98 16.62 24.23
C SER A 890 -3.93 17.38 23.28
N ASP A 891 -4.87 18.08 23.90
CA ASP A 891 -5.68 19.15 23.34
C ASP A 891 -4.96 20.51 23.33
N ILE A 892 -3.78 20.60 23.94
CA ILE A 892 -2.92 21.79 23.93
C ILE A 892 -1.69 21.51 23.09
N SER A 893 -1.40 22.39 22.14
CA SER A 893 -0.22 22.28 21.31
C SER A 893 1.05 22.68 22.06
N ARG A 894 2.15 22.06 21.63
CA ARG A 894 3.50 22.45 22.05
C ARG A 894 3.77 23.90 21.64
N PRO A 895 4.48 24.70 22.46
CA PRO A 895 4.80 26.08 22.14
C PRO A 895 5.64 26.20 20.86
N PHE A 896 5.27 27.11 19.97
CA PHE A 896 6.01 27.43 18.76
C PHE A 896 6.16 28.94 18.57
N ASP A 897 7.14 29.34 17.76
CA ASP A 897 7.39 30.75 17.50
C ASP A 897 6.25 31.34 16.65
N ALA A 898 5.83 32.57 16.97
CA ALA A 898 4.80 33.26 16.20
C ALA A 898 5.28 33.43 14.74
N PRO A 899 4.50 33.00 13.73
CA PRO A 899 4.91 33.16 12.34
C PRO A 899 5.06 34.64 11.99
N GLN A 900 6.11 34.96 11.25
CA GLN A 900 6.34 36.30 10.72
C GLN A 900 5.73 36.41 9.33
N GLY A 901 4.74 37.30 9.16
CA GLY A 901 4.16 37.55 7.85
C GLY A 901 5.07 38.37 6.93
N LYS A 902 4.86 38.24 5.62
CA LYS A 902 5.59 39.03 4.62
C LYS A 902 5.11 40.48 4.65
N LYS A 903 6.04 41.45 4.49
CA LYS A 903 5.76 42.89 4.32
C LYS A 903 4.98 43.55 5.47
N GLY A 904 5.25 43.16 6.72
CA GLY A 904 4.67 43.82 7.91
C GLY A 904 3.22 43.40 8.25
N LYS A 905 2.70 42.35 7.61
CA LYS A 905 1.46 41.69 8.03
C LYS A 905 1.73 40.65 9.12
N PRO A 906 0.77 40.35 10.02
CA PRO A 906 0.89 39.22 10.93
C PRO A 906 1.02 37.91 10.14
N GLY A 907 1.82 36.96 10.65
CA GLY A 907 1.87 35.62 10.08
C GLY A 907 0.57 34.87 10.35
N LYS A 908 0.37 33.75 9.66
CA LYS A 908 -0.85 32.95 9.77
C LYS A 908 -0.56 31.58 10.33
N ILE A 909 -1.52 31.08 11.10
CA ILE A 909 -1.54 29.72 11.64
C ILE A 909 -2.81 29.06 11.10
N ALA A 910 -2.73 27.83 10.64
CA ALA A 910 -3.90 27.08 10.22
C ALA A 910 -4.07 25.84 11.09
N VAL A 911 -5.29 25.59 11.56
CA VAL A 911 -5.64 24.46 12.42
C VAL A 911 -6.67 23.60 11.72
N LYS A 912 -6.35 22.32 11.51
CA LYS A 912 -7.26 21.34 10.94
C LYS A 912 -7.68 20.34 12.00
N VAL A 913 -8.98 20.11 12.15
CA VAL A 913 -9.56 19.18 13.12
C VAL A 913 -10.33 18.10 12.40
N ILE A 914 -10.17 16.85 12.84
CA ILE A 914 -10.74 15.67 12.19
C ILE A 914 -11.45 14.83 13.23
N ASN A 915 -12.76 14.67 13.06
CA ASN A 915 -13.58 13.91 14.00
C ASN A 915 -13.50 12.39 13.74
N HIS A 916 -14.12 11.60 14.62
CA HIS A 916 -14.13 10.14 14.47
C HIS A 916 -14.92 9.60 13.27
N TYR A 917 -15.69 10.44 12.58
CA TYR A 917 -16.42 10.10 11.36
C TYR A 917 -15.64 10.44 10.08
N GLY A 918 -14.43 10.98 10.22
CA GLY A 918 -13.59 11.41 9.10
C GLY A 918 -14.02 12.76 8.52
N ASP A 919 -14.86 13.53 9.21
CA ASP A 919 -15.15 14.90 8.81
C ASP A 919 -13.99 15.81 9.22
N GLU A 920 -13.61 16.70 8.31
CA GLU A 920 -12.45 17.58 8.45
C GLU A 920 -12.91 19.04 8.39
N VAL A 921 -12.35 19.87 9.26
CA VAL A 921 -12.52 21.34 9.25
C VAL A 921 -11.18 22.00 9.36
N LEU A 922 -10.99 23.05 8.58
CA LEU A 922 -9.81 23.91 8.62
C LEU A 922 -10.24 25.32 9.05
N LYS A 923 -9.48 25.95 9.93
CA LYS A 923 -9.63 27.38 10.26
C LYS A 923 -8.25 28.04 10.33
N VAL A 924 -8.17 29.25 9.78
CA VAL A 924 -6.94 30.05 9.71
C VAL A 924 -7.04 31.21 10.69
N TYR A 925 -5.93 31.52 11.35
CA TYR A 925 -5.82 32.52 12.40
C TYR A 925 -4.63 33.44 12.10
N GLU A 926 -4.77 34.73 12.42
CA GLU A 926 -3.65 35.67 12.43
C GLU A 926 -2.91 35.57 13.78
N ALA A 927 -1.58 35.46 13.72
CA ALA A 927 -0.73 35.17 14.87
C ALA A 927 -0.42 36.35 15.79
#